data_AF-A0A832HK85-F1
#
_entry.id   AF-A0A832HK85-F1
#
_cell.length_a   1.000
_cell.length_b   1.000
_cell.length_c   1.000
_cell.angle_alpha   90.00
_cell.angle_beta   90.00
_cell.angle_gamma   90.00
#
_symmetry.space_group_name_H-M   'P 1'
#
loop_
_entity.id
_entity.type
_entity.pdbx_description
1 polymer ?
#
loop_
_entity_poly.entity_id
_entity_poly.type
_entity_poly.pdbx_seq_one_letter_code
_entity_poly.pdbx_strand_id
1 'polypeptide(L)'
;MHIRTKMMMAAAVLGAAQLAQAQTVDFNTAGDFGTAASSPNFNFSAGSTPWPFESVGAGIGGSRGLAVANSGGSDVSFTYKASALDFSAIGATMETSIYFQKTTATSTSNSRMFDLGFVGGPTSYLSGTAPLAYVRYRSNGTNSFFLELNNNGSAIGSSSTLALTAGNFYKISLRLTNVDGAVVSYSTWVDDYGTSGTTLVSETPVLNFTGSAGNVLTADSSVYAGFRVRNENSARSVAAFDNFSVTSTPGTIARPPREFIHPGLLNNAQEIEHFAQQAVAGLGLWATGYNKIQQDRDFSGATYLTHVAQPAAQYTAAVHWSQPGVARNLLDDARAAYANALLYKVNGNAAHAAKAGEILNAWSGTMTTILNSANQPFTASDPRQDYMLYTSYSWPAMIWTAELLRNDPSSGWTSANQTAFANLLTNLVRPAAEHSNNNLNNNWAAWRTASKMTSAIYLNDTASFDQALQEYRNQLATYIKPDLTGEMGRDLWHSQMGLAALVVTAEMAFKQGVDLYSHNNHQLLRALEYQLPFIMGDYTNWPSALGTPDPGTQVDGGTVWPMYEMAYNHYHNRLGLSAPNLLAMLNAANATVVPNTDGGGPYRGEDFMRVGYGTLTHAGSPVRYEIVAGFDSQFTLAAQGFAITSPTGTATNVLDPAADQTSNTVLRLYNNSADATTIAGAVNVDEFVSIWLDYRFGGEGTLVLKLDGVTVASVVAPESGAGRDFWAQFRLDGQLSAWGLAAGEHAFSIEYLGGAGRQMWIDNVILTTWENTAAVPEPTSLTVLMLGSALLLRRRR
;
A
#
# COMPACT_ATOMS: atom_id res chain seq x y z
N MET A 1 -47.93 -8.67 8.07
CA MET A 1 -47.30 -9.45 9.16
C MET A 1 -46.03 -10.18 8.70
N HIS A 2 -45.19 -9.57 7.85
CA HIS A 2 -44.00 -10.23 7.24
C HIS A 2 -42.81 -9.26 7.02
N ILE A 3 -42.64 -8.27 7.92
CA ILE A 3 -41.48 -7.34 7.88
C ILE A 3 -40.70 -7.32 9.21
N ARG A 4 -41.18 -7.98 10.27
CA ARG A 4 -40.50 -7.95 11.59
C ARG A 4 -39.49 -9.07 11.86
N THR A 5 -39.31 -10.04 10.95
CA THR A 5 -38.43 -11.19 11.20
C THR A 5 -37.00 -11.03 10.66
N LYS A 6 -36.74 -10.07 9.74
CA LYS A 6 -35.38 -9.86 9.20
C LYS A 6 -34.49 -8.92 10.01
N MET A 7 -35.05 -8.05 10.86
CA MET A 7 -34.25 -7.19 11.75
C MET A 7 -33.73 -7.91 13.01
N MET A 8 -34.33 -9.03 13.42
CA MET A 8 -33.85 -9.79 14.57
C MET A 8 -32.75 -10.82 14.24
N MET A 9 -32.50 -11.13 12.96
CA MET A 9 -31.37 -11.99 12.57
C MET A 9 -30.06 -11.20 12.33
N ALA A 10 -30.13 -9.91 11.98
CA ALA A 10 -28.94 -9.05 11.92
C ALA A 10 -28.38 -8.73 13.32
N ALA A 11 -29.23 -8.75 14.35
CA ALA A 11 -28.81 -8.57 15.75
C ALA A 11 -28.21 -9.84 16.38
N ALA A 12 -28.30 -11.01 15.72
CA ALA A 12 -27.77 -12.28 16.23
C ALA A 12 -26.41 -12.68 15.63
N VAL A 13 -25.95 -12.01 14.56
CA VAL A 13 -24.60 -12.19 13.97
C VAL A 13 -23.62 -11.11 14.45
N LEU A 14 -24.10 -10.06 15.13
CA LEU A 14 -23.30 -9.33 16.11
C LEU A 14 -23.14 -10.19 17.37
N GLY A 15 -22.48 -11.34 17.21
CA GLY A 15 -21.94 -12.09 18.33
C GLY A 15 -21.12 -11.12 19.15
N ALA A 16 -21.46 -11.00 20.43
CA ALA A 16 -20.86 -10.12 21.41
C ALA A 16 -19.37 -9.86 21.11
N ALA A 17 -19.07 -8.71 20.50
CA ALA A 17 -17.74 -8.16 20.62
C ALA A 17 -17.61 -7.90 22.12
N GLN A 18 -16.95 -8.82 22.82
CA GLN A 18 -16.48 -8.57 24.17
C GLN A 18 -15.69 -7.26 24.07
N LEU A 19 -16.27 -6.17 24.55
CA LEU A 19 -15.52 -4.96 24.82
C LEU A 19 -14.30 -5.41 25.61
N ALA A 20 -13.11 -5.17 25.07
CA ALA A 20 -11.85 -5.44 25.73
C ALA A 20 -11.88 -4.78 27.11
N GLN A 21 -12.17 -5.55 28.16
CA GLN A 21 -12.09 -5.04 29.51
C GLN A 21 -10.61 -4.95 29.86
N ALA A 22 -10.15 -3.74 30.15
CA ALA A 22 -8.84 -3.53 30.73
C ALA A 22 -8.72 -4.38 32.01
N GLN A 23 -7.82 -5.36 32.02
CA GLN A 23 -7.54 -6.09 33.25
C GLN A 23 -6.52 -5.28 34.03
N THR A 24 -7.03 -4.58 35.04
CA THR A 24 -6.22 -3.76 35.94
C THR A 24 -5.98 -4.56 37.21
N VAL A 25 -4.71 -4.67 37.58
CA VAL A 25 -4.28 -5.30 38.82
C VAL A 25 -4.14 -4.20 39.84
N ASP A 26 -5.05 -4.22 40.81
CA ASP A 26 -5.08 -3.26 41.91
C ASP A 26 -4.27 -3.82 43.09
N PHE A 27 -3.20 -3.12 43.48
CA PHE A 27 -2.35 -3.52 44.60
C PHE A 27 -3.03 -3.30 45.98
N ASN A 28 -4.27 -2.80 46.02
CA ASN A 28 -5.07 -2.60 47.24
C ASN A 28 -5.74 -3.87 47.78
N THR A 29 -5.92 -4.89 46.95
CA THR A 29 -6.70 -6.08 47.34
C THR A 29 -5.79 -7.20 47.83
N ALA A 30 -5.87 -7.54 49.11
CA ALA A 30 -5.11 -8.65 49.70
C ALA A 30 -5.57 -9.98 49.10
N GLY A 31 -4.72 -10.64 48.30
CA GLY A 31 -5.00 -11.95 47.70
C GLY A 31 -4.48 -12.16 46.28
N ASP A 32 -4.23 -11.10 45.51
CA ASP A 32 -3.76 -11.23 44.12
C ASP A 32 -2.29 -11.70 44.01
N PHE A 33 -1.51 -11.48 45.07
CA PHE A 33 -0.10 -11.88 45.21
C PHE A 33 0.06 -13.08 46.16
N GLY A 34 -0.63 -14.18 45.85
CA GLY A 34 -0.32 -15.46 46.49
C GLY A 34 1.14 -15.85 46.23
N THR A 35 1.75 -16.60 47.16
CA THR A 35 3.02 -17.33 46.89
C THR A 35 2.91 -18.06 45.54
N ALA A 36 3.99 -18.19 44.76
CA ALA A 36 3.99 -18.64 43.35
C ALA A 36 3.14 -19.90 43.03
N ALA A 37 2.73 -20.69 44.02
CA ALA A 37 1.81 -21.81 43.90
C ALA A 37 0.29 -21.47 43.98
N SER A 38 -0.10 -20.24 44.30
CA SER A 38 -1.48 -19.86 44.69
C SER A 38 -2.12 -18.73 43.88
N SER A 39 -1.37 -17.97 43.09
CA SER A 39 -1.91 -16.99 42.12
C SER A 39 -1.68 -17.53 40.70
N PRO A 40 -2.71 -18.07 40.01
CA PRO A 40 -2.54 -18.68 38.68
C PRO A 40 -2.12 -17.68 37.59
N ASN A 41 -2.23 -16.38 37.88
CA ASN A 41 -2.01 -15.30 36.92
C ASN A 41 -0.67 -14.58 37.09
N PHE A 42 0.10 -14.85 38.15
CA PHE A 42 1.38 -14.20 38.44
C PHE A 42 2.50 -15.22 38.70
N ASN A 43 3.56 -15.18 37.88
CA ASN A 43 4.77 -15.97 38.12
C ASN A 43 5.91 -15.10 38.64
N PHE A 44 6.63 -15.63 39.63
CA PHE A 44 7.80 -15.01 40.26
C PHE A 44 9.07 -15.80 39.94
N SER A 45 10.21 -15.14 39.77
CA SER A 45 11.47 -15.78 39.39
C SER A 45 12.02 -16.76 40.45
N ALA A 46 12.51 -17.92 40.02
CA ALA A 46 13.12 -18.92 40.91
C ALA A 46 14.39 -18.34 41.58
N GLY A 47 14.26 -17.99 42.86
CA GLY A 47 15.29 -17.27 43.63
C GLY A 47 14.72 -16.06 44.38
N SER A 48 13.53 -15.57 44.03
CA SER A 48 12.75 -14.69 44.90
C SER A 48 12.06 -15.56 45.95
N THR A 49 12.67 -15.68 47.13
CA THR A 49 11.96 -16.16 48.31
C THR A 49 10.72 -15.27 48.52
N PRO A 50 9.55 -15.81 48.90
CA PRO A 50 8.38 -14.98 49.18
C PRO A 50 8.68 -14.18 50.46
N TRP A 51 9.17 -12.95 50.32
CA TRP A 51 9.55 -12.11 51.46
C TRP A 51 8.53 -11.01 51.73
N PRO A 52 8.40 -10.64 53.02
CA PRO A 52 7.30 -9.89 53.57
C PRO A 52 7.63 -8.40 53.55
N PHE A 53 7.36 -7.72 52.45
CA PHE A 53 7.22 -6.27 52.46
C PHE A 53 6.06 -5.86 51.53
N GLU A 54 4.86 -6.33 51.87
CA GLU A 54 3.63 -5.55 51.68
C GLU A 54 3.67 -4.31 52.61
N SER A 55 4.73 -3.50 52.58
CA SER A 55 4.65 -2.22 53.26
C SER A 55 3.86 -1.28 52.37
N VAL A 56 2.73 -0.80 52.88
CA VAL A 56 1.87 0.20 52.25
C VAL A 56 2.70 1.44 51.90
N GLY A 57 3.16 1.53 50.64
CA GLY A 57 3.55 2.81 50.06
C GLY A 57 2.29 3.61 49.77
N ALA A 58 2.38 4.94 49.77
CA ALA A 58 1.30 5.77 49.26
C ALA A 58 1.17 5.51 47.75
N GLY A 59 0.15 4.77 47.35
CA GLY A 59 -0.27 4.64 45.97
C GLY A 59 -1.12 5.84 45.54
N ILE A 60 -1.70 5.73 44.34
CA ILE A 60 -2.52 6.77 43.74
C ILE A 60 -3.70 7.15 44.65
N GLY A 61 -3.89 8.45 44.89
CA GLY A 61 -5.03 8.92 45.67
C GLY A 61 -5.04 8.45 47.13
N GLY A 62 -3.90 7.98 47.65
CA GLY A 62 -3.80 7.43 49.01
C GLY A 62 -4.10 5.94 49.12
N SER A 63 -4.18 5.23 47.99
CA SER A 63 -4.21 3.76 47.94
C SER A 63 -2.93 3.12 48.53
N ARG A 64 -2.96 1.81 48.71
CA ARG A 64 -1.79 0.96 48.94
C ARG A 64 -1.10 0.69 47.61
N GLY A 65 0.16 1.08 47.50
CA GLY A 65 1.04 0.70 46.39
C GLY A 65 2.11 -0.31 46.79
N LEU A 66 2.73 -0.95 45.79
CA LEU A 66 3.89 -1.84 45.97
C LEU A 66 5.15 -1.01 46.24
N ALA A 67 5.61 -1.01 47.50
CA ALA A 67 6.84 -0.31 47.89
C ALA A 67 8.10 -1.17 47.69
N VAL A 68 9.21 -0.53 47.29
CA VAL A 68 10.51 -1.20 47.11
C VAL A 68 11.40 -0.98 48.34
N ALA A 69 11.62 -2.02 49.16
CA ALA A 69 12.42 -1.93 50.39
C ALA A 69 13.95 -1.95 50.15
N ASN A 70 14.72 -1.28 51.03
CA ASN A 70 16.19 -1.30 51.01
C ASN A 70 16.70 -2.59 51.64
N SER A 71 16.96 -3.60 50.84
CA SER A 71 17.89 -4.67 51.21
C SER A 71 18.44 -5.22 49.92
N GLY A 72 19.77 -5.32 49.79
CA GLY A 72 20.50 -5.70 48.57
C GLY A 72 20.20 -7.12 48.06
N GLY A 73 18.95 -7.37 47.69
CA GLY A 73 18.44 -8.61 47.13
C GLY A 73 18.27 -8.55 45.62
N SER A 74 18.05 -9.73 45.05
CA SER A 74 17.81 -10.01 43.64
C SER A 74 16.66 -9.20 43.02
N ASP A 75 16.74 -8.95 41.71
CA ASP A 75 15.67 -8.32 40.92
C ASP A 75 14.32 -9.01 41.13
N VAL A 76 13.24 -8.21 41.21
CA VAL A 76 11.88 -8.73 41.34
C VAL A 76 11.18 -8.59 40.00
N SER A 77 10.65 -9.69 39.47
CA SER A 77 9.98 -9.72 38.17
C SER A 77 8.59 -10.32 38.32
N PHE A 78 7.65 -9.71 37.61
CA PHE A 78 6.26 -10.13 37.55
C PHE A 78 5.91 -10.41 36.09
N THR A 79 5.28 -11.53 35.82
CA THR A 79 4.65 -11.82 34.53
C THR A 79 3.19 -12.14 34.75
N TYR A 80 2.35 -11.58 33.89
CA TYR A 80 0.91 -11.66 33.91
C TYR A 80 0.39 -12.21 32.59
N LYS A 81 -0.51 -13.18 32.66
CA LYS A 81 -1.20 -13.76 31.49
C LYS A 81 -2.69 -13.46 31.57
N ALA A 82 -3.18 -12.65 30.66
CA ALA A 82 -4.61 -12.57 30.39
C ALA A 82 -4.97 -13.54 29.27
N SER A 83 -6.05 -14.30 29.44
CA SER A 83 -6.57 -15.22 28.42
C SER A 83 -7.10 -14.52 27.16
N ALA A 84 -7.29 -13.20 27.22
CA ALA A 84 -7.82 -12.36 26.14
C ALA A 84 -6.72 -11.60 25.35
N LEU A 85 -5.44 -11.83 25.63
CA LEU A 85 -4.34 -11.20 24.88
C LEU A 85 -4.19 -11.88 23.50
N ASP A 86 -4.91 -11.36 22.51
CA ASP A 86 -4.79 -11.75 21.11
C ASP A 86 -4.20 -10.59 20.30
N PHE A 87 -3.06 -10.86 19.66
CA PHE A 87 -2.35 -9.91 18.80
C PHE A 87 -2.19 -10.43 17.37
N SER A 88 -2.94 -11.45 16.99
CA SER A 88 -2.81 -12.10 15.68
C SER A 88 -3.38 -11.27 14.51
N ALA A 89 -4.37 -10.41 14.79
CA ALA A 89 -5.01 -9.58 13.78
C ALA A 89 -4.26 -8.27 13.51
N ILE A 90 -4.19 -7.86 12.24
CA ILE A 90 -3.78 -6.50 11.86
C ILE A 90 -4.64 -5.46 12.60
N GLY A 91 -4.01 -4.40 13.09
CA GLY A 91 -4.62 -3.36 13.90
C GLY A 91 -4.89 -3.76 15.35
N ALA A 92 -4.61 -5.02 15.77
CA ALA A 92 -4.69 -5.39 17.17
C ALA A 92 -3.70 -4.55 17.98
N THR A 93 -4.12 -4.07 19.14
CA THR A 93 -3.24 -3.33 20.05
C THR A 93 -3.12 -4.07 21.36
N MET A 94 -1.89 -4.23 21.86
CA MET A 94 -1.64 -4.64 23.24
C MET A 94 -0.97 -3.48 23.95
N GLU A 95 -1.55 -3.04 25.06
CA GLU A 95 -0.98 -1.99 25.90
C GLU A 95 -0.73 -2.52 27.29
N THR A 96 0.45 -2.24 27.82
CA THR A 96 0.80 -2.46 29.21
C THR A 96 1.18 -1.13 29.84
N SER A 97 0.74 -0.89 31.06
CA SER A 97 1.06 0.32 31.80
C SER A 97 1.22 0.07 33.28
N ILE A 98 1.99 0.94 33.94
CA ILE A 98 2.14 0.93 35.38
C ILE A 98 2.29 2.35 35.90
N TYR A 99 1.70 2.63 37.06
CA TYR A 99 1.95 3.86 37.76
C TYR A 99 3.15 3.71 38.69
N PHE A 100 3.89 4.80 38.86
CA PHE A 100 4.96 4.86 39.84
C PHE A 100 5.09 6.26 40.41
N GLN A 101 5.54 6.35 41.66
CA GLN A 101 5.87 7.63 42.29
C GLN A 101 7.38 7.88 42.20
N LYS A 102 7.78 8.98 41.56
CA LYS A 102 9.19 9.38 41.45
C LYS A 102 9.69 9.90 42.79
N THR A 103 10.84 9.43 43.27
CA THR A 103 11.53 9.97 44.46
C THR A 103 12.79 10.73 44.09
N THR A 104 13.32 11.49 45.05
CA THR A 104 14.65 12.09 44.94
C THR A 104 15.69 10.98 44.83
N ALA A 105 16.43 10.94 43.72
CA ALA A 105 17.45 9.92 43.50
C ALA A 105 18.56 10.04 44.55
N THR A 106 18.92 8.92 45.18
CA THR A 106 19.99 8.86 46.20
C THR A 106 21.37 8.56 45.61
N SER A 107 21.46 8.35 44.29
CA SER A 107 22.69 8.01 43.55
C SER A 107 22.86 8.88 42.30
N THR A 108 24.10 9.22 41.95
CA THR A 108 24.49 9.91 40.72
C THR A 108 24.88 8.96 39.58
N SER A 109 24.75 7.64 39.75
CA SER A 109 25.08 6.64 38.72
C SER A 109 23.87 6.26 37.85
N ASN A 110 24.12 5.94 36.58
CA ASN A 110 23.13 5.45 35.60
C ASN A 110 22.50 4.11 36.03
N SER A 111 21.56 4.16 36.96
CA SER A 111 20.97 2.99 37.62
C SER A 111 19.66 2.62 36.93
N ARG A 112 19.47 1.34 36.60
CA ARG A 112 18.19 0.84 36.11
C ARG A 112 17.18 0.83 37.25
N MET A 113 15.98 1.35 36.98
CA MET A 113 14.91 1.43 37.97
C MET A 113 13.90 0.30 37.77
N PHE A 114 13.35 0.18 36.57
CA PHE A 114 12.48 -0.92 36.21
C PHE A 114 12.40 -1.13 34.69
N ASP A 115 11.95 -2.30 34.27
CA ASP A 115 11.55 -2.62 32.90
C ASP A 115 10.04 -2.87 32.86
N LEU A 116 9.35 -2.48 31.79
CA LEU A 116 7.93 -2.74 31.53
C LEU A 116 7.77 -3.26 30.10
N GLY A 117 7.08 -4.38 29.90
CA GLY A 117 6.87 -4.89 28.55
C GLY A 117 6.20 -6.25 28.44
N PHE A 118 6.50 -6.94 27.34
CA PHE A 118 5.92 -8.21 26.91
C PHE A 118 7.01 -9.29 26.78
N VAL A 119 6.67 -10.53 27.15
CA VAL A 119 7.56 -11.69 27.14
C VAL A 119 6.89 -12.93 26.55
N GLY A 120 7.68 -13.82 25.93
CA GLY A 120 7.18 -15.00 25.21
C GLY A 120 6.90 -16.22 26.09
N GLY A 121 6.92 -16.07 27.42
CA GLY A 121 6.73 -17.17 28.34
C GLY A 121 6.65 -16.73 29.81
N PRO A 122 6.05 -17.56 30.68
CA PRO A 122 5.81 -17.21 32.08
C PRO A 122 7.11 -17.02 32.87
N THR A 123 8.19 -17.67 32.44
CA THR A 123 9.49 -17.72 33.14
C THR A 123 10.56 -16.83 32.52
N SER A 124 10.21 -15.99 31.54
CA SER A 124 11.19 -15.14 30.83
C SER A 124 11.59 -13.88 31.63
N TYR A 125 10.72 -13.42 32.55
CA TYR A 125 10.99 -12.40 33.59
C TYR A 125 11.71 -11.13 33.12
N LEU A 126 11.48 -10.67 31.87
CA LEU A 126 12.17 -9.51 31.28
C LEU A 126 13.70 -9.56 31.49
N SER A 127 14.31 -10.73 31.28
CA SER A 127 15.73 -10.98 31.55
C SER A 127 16.53 -11.34 30.30
N GLY A 128 17.71 -10.70 30.16
CA GLY A 128 18.90 -11.11 29.40
C GLY A 128 18.76 -11.48 27.92
N THR A 129 17.96 -12.49 27.60
CA THR A 129 17.90 -13.17 26.30
C THR A 129 16.48 -13.60 25.88
N ALA A 130 15.45 -13.32 26.67
CA ALA A 130 14.09 -13.86 26.47
C ALA A 130 12.88 -12.88 26.40
N PRO A 131 13.00 -11.53 26.48
CA PRO A 131 11.83 -10.65 26.33
C PRO A 131 11.51 -10.33 24.87
N LEU A 132 10.22 -10.26 24.53
CA LEU A 132 9.76 -9.91 23.18
C LEU A 132 9.95 -8.41 22.93
N ALA A 133 9.46 -7.57 23.85
CA ALA A 133 9.62 -6.13 23.77
C ALA A 133 9.46 -5.48 25.14
N TYR A 134 10.36 -4.58 25.52
CA TYR A 134 10.18 -3.83 26.76
C TYR A 134 10.81 -2.45 26.71
N VAL A 135 10.23 -1.56 27.51
CA VAL A 135 10.79 -0.27 27.86
C VAL A 135 11.63 -0.44 29.11
N ARG A 136 12.89 -0.05 29.04
CA ARG A 136 13.76 0.09 30.21
C ARG A 136 13.77 1.52 30.71
N TYR A 137 13.51 1.67 32.00
CA TYR A 137 13.64 2.93 32.73
C TYR A 137 14.99 3.01 33.45
N ARG A 138 15.79 4.04 33.13
CA ARG A 138 17.06 4.33 33.83
C ARG A 138 17.05 5.76 34.37
N SER A 139 17.75 5.95 35.48
CA SER A 139 18.01 7.27 36.09
C SER A 139 19.47 7.64 35.86
N ASN A 140 19.74 8.81 35.26
CA ASN A 140 21.10 9.33 35.03
C ASN A 140 21.48 10.49 35.97
N GLY A 141 20.89 10.54 37.17
CA GLY A 141 21.02 11.66 38.12
C GLY A 141 19.69 12.37 38.38
N THR A 142 19.73 13.51 39.07
CA THR A 142 18.61 14.07 39.86
C THR A 142 17.26 14.12 39.13
N ASN A 143 17.21 14.45 37.83
CA ASN A 143 15.94 14.65 37.12
C ASN A 143 15.86 14.02 35.72
N SER A 144 16.85 13.28 35.22
CA SER A 144 16.87 12.85 33.80
C SER A 144 16.63 11.35 33.60
N PHE A 145 15.70 11.08 32.70
CA PHE A 145 15.21 9.78 32.31
C PHE A 145 15.91 9.23 31.03
N PHE A 146 15.96 7.91 30.84
CA PHE A 146 16.39 7.26 29.59
C PHE A 146 15.48 6.06 29.29
N LEU A 147 14.71 6.13 28.19
CA LEU A 147 13.84 5.05 27.69
C LEU A 147 14.65 4.28 26.67
N GLU A 148 14.88 3.00 26.94
CA GLU A 148 15.51 2.09 25.98
C GLU A 148 14.48 1.06 25.56
N LEU A 149 14.02 1.13 24.32
CA LEU A 149 13.23 0.06 23.73
C LEU A 149 14.16 -1.10 23.38
N ASN A 150 13.88 -2.26 23.96
CA ASN A 150 14.63 -3.48 23.72
C ASN A 150 13.72 -4.52 23.08
N ASN A 151 14.19 -5.13 22.00
CA ASN A 151 13.53 -6.23 21.30
C ASN A 151 14.47 -7.45 21.31
N ASN A 152 14.00 -8.59 21.82
CA ASN A 152 14.78 -9.82 21.94
C ASN A 152 16.15 -9.61 22.62
N GLY A 153 16.19 -8.73 23.62
CA GLY A 153 17.41 -8.40 24.36
C GLY A 153 18.38 -7.44 23.66
N SER A 154 18.07 -6.96 22.45
CA SER A 154 18.86 -5.95 21.72
C SER A 154 18.23 -4.57 21.82
N ALA A 155 19.05 -3.55 22.08
CA ALA A 155 18.63 -2.16 22.09
C ALA A 155 18.28 -1.71 20.66
N ILE A 156 17.10 -1.12 20.49
CA ILE A 156 16.72 -0.45 19.24
C ILE A 156 17.11 1.02 19.42
N GLY A 157 17.90 1.57 18.49
CA GLY A 157 18.70 2.80 18.61
C GLY A 157 17.98 4.15 18.83
N SER A 158 16.83 4.17 19.50
CA SER A 158 16.13 5.39 19.92
C SER A 158 16.07 5.48 21.44
N SER A 159 16.68 6.54 21.99
CA SER A 159 16.56 6.89 23.40
C SER A 159 16.12 8.34 23.55
N SER A 160 15.21 8.60 24.47
CA SER A 160 14.75 9.95 24.80
C SER A 160 14.90 10.21 26.30
N THR A 161 15.12 11.49 26.61
CA THR A 161 15.27 11.97 27.98
C THR A 161 14.10 12.86 28.35
N LEU A 162 13.50 12.56 29.50
CA LEU A 162 12.37 13.28 30.07
C LEU A 162 12.72 13.75 31.49
N ALA A 163 12.32 14.97 31.84
CA ALA A 163 12.52 15.47 33.20
C ALA A 163 11.32 15.10 34.07
N LEU A 164 11.54 14.33 35.15
CA LEU A 164 10.47 13.98 36.10
C LEU A 164 10.65 14.67 37.44
N THR A 165 9.54 15.17 37.99
CA THR A 165 9.50 15.88 39.28
C THR A 165 9.38 14.88 40.43
N ALA A 166 10.26 14.99 41.44
CA ALA A 166 10.17 14.16 42.64
C ALA A 166 8.88 14.45 43.43
N GLY A 167 8.21 13.40 43.90
CA GLY A 167 6.93 13.46 44.60
C GLY A 167 5.71 13.26 43.69
N ASN A 168 5.85 13.48 42.38
CA ASN A 168 4.78 13.24 41.42
C ASN A 168 4.61 11.74 41.12
N PHE A 169 3.36 11.37 40.84
CA PHE A 169 2.99 10.10 40.25
C PHE A 169 3.01 10.21 38.74
N TYR A 170 3.52 9.16 38.11
CA TYR A 170 3.58 9.03 36.67
C TYR A 170 2.96 7.72 36.26
N LYS A 171 2.23 7.69 35.14
CA LYS A 171 1.88 6.44 34.44
C LYS A 171 2.79 6.33 33.23
N ILE A 172 3.47 5.20 33.09
CA ILE A 172 4.17 4.88 31.85
C ILE A 172 3.40 3.81 31.11
N SER A 173 3.27 4.00 29.81
CA SER A 173 2.53 3.10 28.94
C SER A 173 3.42 2.65 27.78
N LEU A 174 3.32 1.37 27.43
CA LEU A 174 3.87 0.79 26.20
C LEU A 174 2.72 0.14 25.44
N ARG A 175 2.47 0.61 24.22
CA ARG A 175 1.55 0.01 23.28
C ARG A 175 2.31 -0.63 22.13
N LEU A 176 1.99 -1.89 21.87
CA LEU A 176 2.29 -2.57 20.63
C LEU A 176 1.06 -2.49 19.74
N THR A 177 1.26 -2.23 18.45
CA THR A 177 0.22 -2.35 17.42
C THR A 177 0.67 -3.36 16.39
N ASN A 178 -0.15 -4.38 16.11
CA ASN A 178 0.07 -5.31 15.02
C ASN A 178 -0.27 -4.55 13.76
N VAL A 179 0.71 -4.45 12.89
CA VAL A 179 0.76 -3.43 11.88
C VAL A 179 0.40 -4.13 10.56
N ASP A 180 1.16 -5.13 10.08
CA ASP A 180 0.84 -5.96 8.90
C ASP A 180 1.00 -7.47 9.14
N GLY A 181 1.14 -7.89 10.40
CA GLY A 181 1.47 -9.27 10.78
C GLY A 181 2.96 -9.61 10.72
N ALA A 182 3.82 -8.74 10.16
CA ALA A 182 5.28 -8.90 10.09
C ALA A 182 6.05 -7.72 10.70
N VAL A 183 5.38 -6.60 10.95
CA VAL A 183 5.91 -5.36 11.50
C VAL A 183 5.04 -5.00 12.72
N VAL A 184 5.68 -4.43 13.75
CA VAL A 184 5.01 -3.97 14.97
C VAL A 184 5.40 -2.51 15.21
N SER A 185 4.39 -1.67 15.49
CA SER A 185 4.64 -0.32 16.00
C SER A 185 4.68 -0.34 17.52
N TYR A 186 5.64 0.40 18.07
CA TYR A 186 5.90 0.57 19.49
C TYR A 186 5.67 2.05 19.83
N SER A 187 4.67 2.32 20.65
CA SER A 187 4.38 3.66 21.15
C SER A 187 4.53 3.69 22.66
N THR A 188 5.27 4.68 23.17
CA THR A 188 5.43 4.91 24.59
C THR A 188 5.16 6.35 24.94
N TRP A 189 4.48 6.54 26.05
CA TRP A 189 4.20 7.85 26.59
C TRP A 189 4.23 7.79 28.12
N VAL A 190 4.42 8.96 28.71
CA VAL A 190 4.45 9.17 30.15
C VAL A 190 3.43 10.25 30.49
N ASP A 191 2.50 9.88 31.37
CA ASP A 191 1.48 10.75 31.91
C ASP A 191 1.92 11.23 33.30
N ASP A 192 1.97 12.54 33.52
CA ASP A 192 2.18 13.15 34.85
C ASP A 192 0.82 13.32 35.54
N TYR A 193 0.65 12.71 36.71
CA TYR A 193 -0.56 12.81 37.52
C TYR A 193 -0.39 13.70 38.77
N GLY A 194 0.71 14.46 38.84
CA GLY A 194 1.02 15.34 39.95
C GLY A 194 1.23 14.57 41.26
N THR A 195 1.18 15.29 42.38
CA THR A 195 1.44 14.72 43.71
C THR A 195 0.30 13.86 44.25
N SER A 196 -0.93 14.03 43.75
CA SER A 196 -2.09 13.22 44.18
C SER A 196 -2.21 11.89 43.43
N GLY A 197 -1.66 11.81 42.20
CA GLY A 197 -1.80 10.64 41.34
C GLY A 197 -3.17 10.48 40.68
N THR A 198 -4.14 11.34 41.01
CA THR A 198 -5.54 11.19 40.59
C THR A 198 -5.95 12.07 39.43
N THR A 199 -5.17 13.11 39.11
CA THR A 199 -5.50 14.10 38.07
C THR A 199 -4.38 14.15 37.05
N LEU A 200 -4.69 13.86 35.79
CA LEU A 200 -3.73 14.02 34.69
C LEU A 200 -3.37 15.50 34.52
N VAL A 201 -2.08 15.80 34.65
CA VAL A 201 -1.48 17.14 34.47
C VAL A 201 -0.97 17.31 33.05
N SER A 202 -0.27 16.30 32.52
CA SER A 202 0.27 16.33 31.17
C SER A 202 0.54 14.92 30.64
N GLU A 203 0.33 14.70 29.37
CA GLU A 203 0.72 13.49 28.63
C GLU A 203 1.89 13.84 27.71
N THR A 204 2.99 13.09 27.81
CA THR A 204 4.19 13.32 26.99
C THR A 204 4.51 12.07 26.19
N PRO A 205 4.35 12.08 24.86
CA PRO A 205 4.88 11.02 24.00
C PRO A 205 6.40 10.97 24.12
N VAL A 206 6.97 9.77 24.33
CA VAL A 206 8.40 9.63 24.65
C VAL A 206 9.18 8.87 23.59
N LEU A 207 8.64 7.78 23.04
CA LEU A 207 9.21 7.08 21.89
C LEU A 207 8.10 6.54 20.99
N ASN A 208 8.27 6.72 19.68
CA ASN A 208 7.50 6.03 18.67
C ASN A 208 8.48 5.39 17.69
N PHE A 209 8.37 4.08 17.52
CA PHE A 209 9.26 3.31 16.66
C PHE A 209 8.44 2.24 15.93
N THR A 210 8.76 2.00 14.66
CA THR A 210 8.17 0.91 13.90
C THR A 210 9.29 0.10 13.28
N GLY A 211 9.26 -1.23 13.44
CA GLY A 211 10.31 -2.10 12.93
C GLY A 211 9.82 -3.52 12.67
N SER A 212 10.60 -4.26 11.88
CA SER A 212 10.29 -5.65 11.55
C SER A 212 10.18 -6.49 12.83
N ALA A 213 9.08 -7.23 12.94
CA ALA A 213 8.76 -8.12 14.03
C ALA A 213 9.60 -9.41 13.95
N GLY A 214 10.93 -9.31 13.95
CA GLY A 214 11.78 -10.51 13.96
C GLY A 214 11.35 -11.45 15.09
N ASN A 215 10.78 -12.62 14.79
CA ASN A 215 10.18 -13.60 15.73
C ASN A 215 9.27 -13.05 16.84
N VAL A 216 8.87 -11.78 16.84
CA VAL A 216 8.29 -11.15 18.03
C VAL A 216 6.86 -11.65 18.28
N LEU A 217 6.03 -11.85 17.25
CA LEU A 217 4.60 -12.18 17.41
C LEU A 217 4.06 -13.09 16.28
N THR A 218 4.90 -13.90 15.63
CA THR A 218 4.45 -14.84 14.60
C THR A 218 3.62 -15.95 15.24
N ALA A 219 2.29 -15.85 15.10
CA ALA A 219 1.27 -16.86 15.32
C ALA A 219 1.46 -17.80 16.54
N ASP A 220 0.79 -17.46 17.64
CA ASP A 220 0.41 -18.36 18.75
C ASP A 220 1.55 -19.05 19.52
N SER A 221 2.19 -18.29 20.41
CA SER A 221 2.82 -18.85 21.61
C SER A 221 2.73 -17.86 22.78
N SER A 222 1.86 -18.15 23.74
CA SER A 222 1.76 -17.54 25.09
C SER A 222 2.51 -16.22 25.33
N VAL A 223 1.92 -15.08 24.98
CA VAL A 223 2.43 -13.75 25.33
C VAL A 223 1.99 -13.40 26.75
N TYR A 224 2.93 -12.91 27.55
CA TYR A 224 2.69 -12.38 28.89
C TYR A 224 3.10 -10.91 28.92
N ALA A 225 2.37 -10.09 29.65
CA ALA A 225 2.85 -8.77 30.03
C ALA A 225 3.66 -8.90 31.32
N GLY A 226 4.58 -7.99 31.58
CA GLY A 226 5.33 -8.03 32.83
C GLY A 226 6.02 -6.73 33.13
N PHE A 227 6.46 -6.62 34.37
CA PHE A 227 7.37 -5.57 34.79
C PHE A 227 8.43 -6.16 35.72
N ARG A 228 9.62 -5.59 35.68
CA ARG A 228 10.76 -6.01 36.49
C ARG A 228 11.33 -4.81 37.21
N VAL A 229 11.29 -4.85 38.54
CA VAL A 229 11.89 -3.83 39.39
C VAL A 229 13.34 -4.22 39.66
N ARG A 230 14.27 -3.28 39.47
CA ARG A 230 15.69 -3.47 39.74
C ARG A 230 16.13 -2.60 40.91
N ASN A 231 16.95 -3.17 41.77
CA ASN A 231 17.60 -2.44 42.84
C ASN A 231 19.11 -2.34 42.55
N GLU A 232 19.47 -1.65 41.48
CA GLU A 232 20.88 -1.39 41.16
C GLU A 232 21.43 -0.28 42.08
N ASN A 233 22.59 -0.51 42.69
CA ASN A 233 23.36 0.47 43.49
C ASN A 233 22.65 1.04 44.75
N SER A 234 21.65 0.36 45.31
CA SER A 234 20.87 0.88 46.47
C SER A 234 20.20 2.24 46.21
N ALA A 235 19.93 2.58 44.95
CA ALA A 235 19.37 3.86 44.55
C ALA A 235 17.83 3.85 44.65
N ARG A 236 17.25 4.66 45.53
CA ARG A 236 15.78 4.83 45.65
C ARG A 236 15.29 5.92 44.72
N SER A 237 14.93 5.54 43.50
CA SER A 237 14.36 6.48 42.53
C SER A 237 12.85 6.27 42.28
N VAL A 238 12.27 5.17 42.77
CA VAL A 238 10.81 4.93 42.81
C VAL A 238 10.39 4.62 44.25
N ALA A 239 9.35 5.31 44.76
CA ALA A 239 8.78 5.06 46.09
C ALA A 239 7.81 3.89 46.08
N ALA A 240 6.92 3.86 45.09
CA ALA A 240 5.87 2.87 44.97
C ALA A 240 5.50 2.65 43.49
N PHE A 241 5.03 1.44 43.19
CA PHE A 241 4.32 1.11 41.95
C PHE A 241 2.84 0.87 42.24
N ASP A 242 1.97 1.23 41.31
CA ASP A 242 0.53 1.06 41.45
C ASP A 242 -0.16 0.77 40.11
N ASN A 243 -1.38 0.22 40.16
CA ASN A 243 -2.27 -0.07 39.02
C ASN A 243 -1.56 -0.59 37.76
N PHE A 244 -0.93 -1.77 37.87
CA PHE A 244 -0.41 -2.45 36.69
C PHE A 244 -1.58 -2.89 35.83
N SER A 245 -1.61 -2.44 34.58
CA SER A 245 -2.73 -2.64 33.68
C SER A 245 -2.24 -3.24 32.38
N VAL A 246 -2.99 -4.21 31.89
CA VAL A 246 -2.80 -4.78 30.57
C VAL A 246 -4.13 -4.75 29.85
N THR A 247 -4.11 -4.18 28.65
CA THR A 247 -5.28 -4.11 27.78
C THR A 247 -4.91 -4.67 26.42
N SER A 248 -5.80 -5.44 25.83
CA SER A 248 -5.71 -5.87 24.45
C SER A 248 -6.98 -5.45 23.75
N THR A 249 -6.85 -4.61 22.74
CA THR A 249 -7.96 -4.29 21.85
C THR A 249 -7.85 -5.25 20.67
N PRO A 250 -8.83 -6.14 20.46
CA PRO A 250 -8.89 -6.90 19.22
C PRO A 250 -8.82 -5.93 18.06
N GLY A 251 -8.03 -6.25 17.04
CA GLY A 251 -8.05 -5.48 15.80
C GLY A 251 -9.47 -5.53 15.23
N THR A 252 -10.23 -4.45 15.41
CA THR A 252 -11.59 -4.38 14.88
C THR A 252 -11.49 -3.97 13.42
N ILE A 253 -11.76 -4.97 12.57
CA ILE A 253 -12.02 -4.87 11.14
C ILE A 253 -10.74 -4.53 10.35
N ALA A 254 -10.46 -5.36 9.35
CA ALA A 254 -9.56 -5.00 8.25
C ALA A 254 -9.79 -3.54 7.86
N ARG A 255 -8.75 -2.84 7.39
CA ARG A 255 -8.94 -1.64 6.57
C ARG A 255 -10.20 -1.86 5.72
N PRO A 256 -11.24 -0.99 5.79
CA PRO A 256 -12.41 -1.16 4.94
C PRO A 256 -11.86 -1.44 3.54
N PRO A 257 -12.31 -2.51 2.87
CA PRO A 257 -11.73 -2.91 1.61
C PRO A 257 -11.59 -1.66 0.75
N ARG A 258 -10.38 -1.40 0.25
CA ARG A 258 -10.20 -0.35 -0.75
C ARG A 258 -11.27 -0.60 -1.81
N GLU A 259 -12.12 0.39 -2.08
CA GLU A 259 -13.05 0.26 -3.19
C GLU A 259 -12.21 0.34 -4.46
N PHE A 260 -12.09 -0.80 -5.16
CA PHE A 260 -11.31 -0.84 -6.38
C PHE A 260 -12.06 -0.16 -7.51
N ILE A 261 -11.34 0.66 -8.26
CA ILE A 261 -11.85 1.29 -9.47
C ILE A 261 -11.93 0.22 -10.57
N HIS A 262 -13.10 0.12 -11.20
CA HIS A 262 -13.40 -0.84 -12.25
C HIS A 262 -14.11 -0.17 -13.44
N PRO A 263 -13.55 -0.21 -14.67
CA PRO A 263 -12.23 -0.72 -15.00
C PRO A 263 -11.12 0.08 -14.30
N GLY A 264 -10.08 -0.59 -13.81
CA GLY A 264 -8.93 0.08 -13.19
C GLY A 264 -7.65 -0.73 -13.23
N LEU A 265 -7.52 -1.59 -14.26
CA LEU A 265 -6.28 -2.30 -14.58
C LEU A 265 -5.44 -1.42 -15.52
N LEU A 266 -5.24 -1.82 -16.78
CA LEU A 266 -4.45 -1.01 -17.71
C LEU A 266 -5.12 0.30 -18.15
N ASN A 267 -6.45 0.34 -18.09
CA ASN A 267 -7.26 1.50 -18.48
C ASN A 267 -8.41 1.68 -17.50
N ASN A 268 -8.77 2.92 -17.23
CA ASN A 268 -10.00 3.26 -16.52
C ASN A 268 -11.14 3.64 -17.47
N ALA A 269 -12.34 3.83 -16.92
CA ALA A 269 -13.53 4.17 -17.70
C ALA A 269 -13.34 5.43 -18.57
N GLN A 270 -12.69 6.47 -18.02
CA GLN A 270 -12.44 7.74 -18.71
C GLN A 270 -11.49 7.55 -19.91
N GLU A 271 -10.40 6.81 -19.71
CA GLU A 271 -9.44 6.53 -20.78
C GLU A 271 -10.06 5.70 -21.88
N ILE A 272 -10.89 4.71 -21.52
CA ILE A 272 -11.62 3.89 -22.49
C ILE A 272 -12.55 4.74 -23.33
N GLU A 273 -13.34 5.61 -22.69
CA GLU A 273 -14.23 6.52 -23.40
C GLU A 273 -13.43 7.46 -24.31
N HIS A 274 -12.32 8.01 -23.82
CA HIS A 274 -11.48 8.93 -24.57
C HIS A 274 -10.88 8.26 -25.82
N PHE A 275 -10.12 7.17 -25.68
CA PHE A 275 -9.50 6.56 -26.85
C PHE A 275 -10.54 6.01 -27.83
N ALA A 276 -11.72 5.56 -27.34
CA ALA A 276 -12.79 5.09 -28.21
C ALA A 276 -13.34 6.22 -29.07
N GLN A 277 -13.60 7.39 -28.49
CA GLN A 277 -14.06 8.57 -29.21
C GLN A 277 -13.03 9.03 -30.24
N GLN A 278 -11.74 9.11 -29.86
CA GLN A 278 -10.66 9.52 -30.78
C GLN A 278 -10.50 8.53 -31.94
N ALA A 279 -10.53 7.22 -31.65
CA ALA A 279 -10.44 6.17 -32.66
C ALA A 279 -11.62 6.19 -33.64
N VAL A 280 -12.86 6.30 -33.15
CA VAL A 280 -14.07 6.37 -34.00
C VAL A 280 -14.10 7.64 -34.85
N ALA A 281 -13.56 8.76 -34.33
CA ALA A 281 -13.43 10.00 -35.06
C ALA A 281 -12.30 9.97 -36.12
N GLY A 282 -11.49 8.92 -36.16
CA GLY A 282 -10.39 8.78 -37.12
C GLY A 282 -9.19 9.69 -36.81
N LEU A 283 -8.97 10.03 -35.53
CA LEU A 283 -7.97 11.01 -35.12
C LEU A 283 -6.64 10.35 -34.75
N GLY A 284 -5.55 10.89 -35.31
CA GLY A 284 -4.16 10.69 -34.89
C GLY A 284 -3.73 9.23 -34.67
N LEU A 285 -2.93 9.02 -33.62
CA LEU A 285 -2.38 7.71 -33.23
C LEU A 285 -3.46 6.71 -32.80
N TRP A 286 -4.59 7.18 -32.24
CA TRP A 286 -5.71 6.31 -31.84
C TRP A 286 -6.32 5.59 -33.04
N ALA A 287 -6.55 6.30 -34.14
CA ALA A 287 -7.04 5.69 -35.38
C ALA A 287 -6.03 4.68 -35.95
N THR A 288 -4.73 4.97 -35.88
CA THR A 288 -3.68 4.03 -36.29
C THR A 288 -3.71 2.75 -35.45
N GLY A 289 -3.74 2.88 -34.12
CA GLY A 289 -3.85 1.74 -33.20
C GLY A 289 -5.13 0.94 -33.44
N TYR A 290 -6.28 1.61 -33.60
CA TYR A 290 -7.55 0.95 -33.85
C TYR A 290 -7.57 0.16 -35.18
N ASN A 291 -7.13 0.77 -36.27
CA ASN A 291 -7.03 0.13 -37.57
C ASN A 291 -6.09 -1.08 -37.53
N LYS A 292 -5.00 -0.99 -36.76
CA LYS A 292 -4.05 -2.08 -36.61
C LYS A 292 -4.68 -3.30 -35.92
N ILE A 293 -5.40 -3.11 -34.81
CA ILE A 293 -6.09 -4.22 -34.12
C ILE A 293 -7.08 -4.94 -35.06
N GLN A 294 -7.75 -4.20 -35.96
CA GLN A 294 -8.67 -4.79 -36.94
C GLN A 294 -7.96 -5.59 -38.04
N GLN A 295 -6.74 -5.18 -38.41
CA GLN A 295 -5.92 -5.82 -39.45
C GLN A 295 -5.12 -7.01 -38.92
N ASP A 296 -4.88 -7.06 -37.61
CA ASP A 296 -4.17 -8.13 -36.98
C ASP A 296 -4.91 -9.46 -37.03
N ARG A 297 -4.12 -10.53 -36.96
CA ARG A 297 -4.57 -11.91 -37.06
C ARG A 297 -4.04 -12.72 -35.88
N ASP A 298 -4.75 -13.78 -35.55
CA ASP A 298 -4.25 -14.81 -34.64
C ASP A 298 -3.18 -15.68 -35.30
N PHE A 299 -2.63 -16.64 -34.56
CA PHE A 299 -1.57 -17.52 -35.07
C PHE A 299 -1.99 -18.39 -36.27
N SER A 300 -3.29 -18.65 -36.43
CA SER A 300 -3.82 -19.39 -37.57
C SER A 300 -4.01 -18.52 -38.82
N GLY A 301 -3.83 -17.20 -38.70
CA GLY A 301 -4.12 -16.22 -39.73
C GLY A 301 -5.60 -15.80 -39.76
N ALA A 302 -6.41 -16.23 -38.79
CA ALA A 302 -7.81 -15.84 -38.70
C ALA A 302 -7.95 -14.45 -38.08
N THR A 303 -9.07 -13.78 -38.38
CA THR A 303 -9.42 -12.54 -37.68
C THR A 303 -9.74 -12.85 -36.22
N TYR A 304 -9.54 -11.88 -35.31
CA TYR A 304 -9.88 -12.07 -33.91
C TYR A 304 -11.35 -12.42 -33.67
N LEU A 305 -12.27 -11.92 -34.50
CA LEU A 305 -13.69 -12.25 -34.36
C LEU A 305 -14.00 -13.71 -34.73
N THR A 306 -13.17 -14.32 -35.58
CA THR A 306 -13.29 -15.72 -36.03
C THR A 306 -12.34 -16.67 -35.29
N HIS A 307 -11.61 -16.17 -34.30
CA HIS A 307 -10.69 -16.96 -33.49
C HIS A 307 -11.40 -18.13 -32.80
N VAL A 308 -10.73 -19.27 -32.73
CA VAL A 308 -11.22 -20.49 -32.09
C VAL A 308 -10.42 -20.70 -30.81
N ALA A 309 -11.08 -20.60 -29.66
CA ALA A 309 -10.44 -20.79 -28.36
C ALA A 309 -9.84 -22.19 -28.22
N GLN A 310 -8.68 -22.28 -27.58
CA GLN A 310 -7.89 -23.49 -27.42
C GLN A 310 -7.63 -23.81 -25.93
N PRO A 311 -8.69 -23.97 -25.11
CA PRO A 311 -8.52 -24.25 -23.69
C PRO A 311 -7.94 -25.64 -23.47
N ALA A 312 -7.21 -25.82 -22.36
CA ALA A 312 -6.69 -27.10 -21.94
C ALA A 312 -7.07 -27.42 -20.50
N ALA A 313 -7.44 -28.68 -20.24
CA ALA A 313 -7.72 -29.14 -18.89
C ALA A 313 -6.48 -29.09 -17.99
N GLN A 314 -5.32 -29.39 -18.57
CA GLN A 314 -4.02 -29.33 -17.92
C GLN A 314 -3.18 -28.24 -18.58
N TYR A 315 -2.87 -27.20 -17.83
CA TYR A 315 -1.95 -26.15 -18.26
C TYR A 315 -0.51 -26.58 -17.94
N THR A 316 0.28 -26.86 -18.98
CA THR A 316 1.73 -27.07 -18.85
C THR A 316 2.45 -25.79 -19.26
N ALA A 317 3.18 -25.21 -18.32
CA ALA A 317 4.10 -24.11 -18.61
C ALA A 317 5.42 -24.58 -19.24
N ALA A 318 5.68 -25.89 -19.21
CA ALA A 318 6.95 -26.46 -19.64
C ALA A 318 6.81 -27.14 -21.00
N VAL A 319 7.13 -26.41 -22.08
CA VAL A 319 7.99 -26.96 -23.14
C VAL A 319 8.82 -25.81 -23.72
N HIS A 320 10.13 -26.03 -23.75
CA HIS A 320 11.17 -25.27 -24.45
C HIS A 320 10.70 -24.53 -25.71
N TRP A 321 11.37 -23.40 -26.02
CA TRP A 321 11.36 -22.53 -27.22
C TRP A 321 11.15 -23.17 -28.61
N SER A 322 11.10 -24.50 -28.71
CA SER A 322 10.99 -25.27 -29.94
C SER A 322 9.69 -26.07 -30.10
N GLN A 323 8.74 -26.04 -29.14
CA GLN A 323 7.44 -26.73 -29.31
C GLN A 323 6.21 -25.86 -28.97
N PRO A 324 5.26 -25.73 -29.92
CA PRO A 324 3.89 -25.34 -29.66
C PRO A 324 3.23 -26.06 -28.47
N GLY A 325 3.16 -25.40 -27.30
CA GLY A 325 2.56 -25.97 -26.09
C GLY A 325 1.30 -25.25 -25.63
N VAL A 326 0.71 -25.73 -24.52
CA VAL A 326 -0.51 -25.16 -23.91
C VAL A 326 -0.32 -23.68 -23.51
N ALA A 327 0.87 -23.28 -23.07
CA ALA A 327 1.19 -21.89 -22.77
C ALA A 327 1.05 -20.95 -24.00
N ARG A 328 1.46 -21.42 -25.19
CA ARG A 328 1.29 -20.64 -26.43
C ARG A 328 -0.18 -20.49 -26.80
N ASN A 329 -0.98 -21.55 -26.63
CA ASN A 329 -2.42 -21.48 -26.87
C ASN A 329 -3.09 -20.47 -25.93
N LEU A 330 -2.72 -20.46 -24.65
CA LEU A 330 -3.22 -19.47 -23.69
C LEU A 330 -2.90 -18.04 -24.15
N LEU A 331 -1.70 -17.79 -24.64
CA LEU A 331 -1.29 -16.45 -25.06
C LEU A 331 -1.97 -15.98 -26.35
N ASP A 332 -2.16 -16.87 -27.32
CA ASP A 332 -2.91 -16.57 -28.55
C ASP A 332 -4.38 -16.28 -28.22
N ASP A 333 -4.99 -17.12 -27.38
CA ASP A 333 -6.34 -16.92 -26.87
C ASP A 333 -6.45 -15.59 -26.08
N ALA A 334 -5.48 -15.29 -25.22
CA ALA A 334 -5.49 -14.07 -24.42
C ALA A 334 -5.32 -12.80 -25.27
N ARG A 335 -4.47 -12.85 -26.30
CA ARG A 335 -4.34 -11.78 -27.29
C ARG A 335 -5.65 -11.56 -28.04
N ALA A 336 -6.27 -12.64 -28.54
CA ALA A 336 -7.52 -12.56 -29.27
C ALA A 336 -8.66 -12.05 -28.37
N ALA A 337 -8.72 -12.49 -27.12
CA ALA A 337 -9.72 -12.05 -26.15
C ALA A 337 -9.58 -10.55 -25.84
N TYR A 338 -8.35 -10.10 -25.54
CA TYR A 338 -8.09 -8.69 -25.22
C TYR A 338 -8.34 -7.77 -26.43
N ALA A 339 -7.91 -8.19 -27.62
CA ALA A 339 -8.17 -7.46 -28.87
C ALA A 339 -9.68 -7.31 -29.13
N ASN A 340 -10.46 -8.39 -29.00
CA ASN A 340 -11.92 -8.31 -29.12
C ASN A 340 -12.53 -7.39 -28.06
N ALA A 341 -12.09 -7.46 -26.80
CA ALA A 341 -12.61 -6.57 -25.76
C ALA A 341 -12.32 -5.08 -26.06
N LEU A 342 -11.13 -4.74 -26.55
CA LEU A 342 -10.80 -3.38 -26.98
C LEU A 342 -11.64 -2.95 -28.20
N LEU A 343 -11.75 -3.80 -29.23
CA LEU A 343 -12.59 -3.51 -30.40
C LEU A 343 -14.04 -3.23 -29.99
N TYR A 344 -14.60 -4.03 -29.07
CA TYR A 344 -15.92 -3.81 -28.49
C TYR A 344 -16.02 -2.46 -27.77
N LYS A 345 -15.02 -2.10 -26.95
CA LYS A 345 -15.02 -0.80 -26.26
C LYS A 345 -14.94 0.39 -27.20
N VAL A 346 -14.28 0.24 -28.35
CA VAL A 346 -14.21 1.30 -29.37
C VAL A 346 -15.51 1.41 -30.18
N ASN A 347 -16.03 0.30 -30.73
CA ASN A 347 -17.11 0.34 -31.72
C ASN A 347 -18.49 -0.11 -31.22
N GLY A 348 -18.60 -0.58 -29.98
CA GLY A 348 -19.84 -1.08 -29.39
C GLY A 348 -20.39 -2.36 -30.01
N ASN A 349 -19.66 -3.04 -30.91
CA ASN A 349 -20.14 -4.24 -31.56
C ASN A 349 -20.12 -5.43 -30.59
N ALA A 350 -21.31 -5.83 -30.15
CA ALA A 350 -21.51 -6.93 -29.20
C ALA A 350 -20.93 -8.28 -29.66
N ALA A 351 -20.69 -8.50 -30.96
CA ALA A 351 -20.05 -9.72 -31.44
C ALA A 351 -18.61 -9.87 -30.92
N HIS A 352 -17.89 -8.76 -30.76
CA HIS A 352 -16.55 -8.76 -30.17
C HIS A 352 -16.61 -9.06 -28.67
N ALA A 353 -17.54 -8.45 -27.92
CA ALA A 353 -17.74 -8.79 -26.51
C ALA A 353 -18.09 -10.27 -26.31
N ALA A 354 -18.98 -10.80 -27.17
CA ALA A 354 -19.36 -12.20 -27.14
C ALA A 354 -18.15 -13.13 -27.40
N LYS A 355 -17.30 -12.81 -28.38
CA LYS A 355 -16.08 -13.59 -28.65
C LYS A 355 -15.07 -13.51 -27.51
N ALA A 356 -14.85 -12.34 -26.92
CA ALA A 356 -13.97 -12.20 -25.77
C ALA A 356 -14.50 -13.01 -24.56
N GLY A 357 -15.80 -12.93 -24.29
CA GLY A 357 -16.47 -13.72 -23.25
C GLY A 357 -16.43 -15.23 -23.52
N GLU A 358 -16.57 -15.66 -24.78
CA GLU A 358 -16.44 -17.06 -25.21
C GLU A 358 -15.08 -17.63 -24.83
N ILE A 359 -13.99 -16.90 -25.11
CA ILE A 359 -12.62 -17.33 -24.80
C ILE A 359 -12.41 -17.42 -23.28
N LEU A 360 -12.85 -16.43 -22.50
CA LEU A 360 -12.76 -16.46 -21.03
C LEU A 360 -13.54 -17.65 -20.43
N ASN A 361 -14.72 -17.93 -20.98
CA ASN A 361 -15.58 -19.04 -20.56
C ASN A 361 -14.99 -20.40 -20.95
N ALA A 362 -14.31 -20.49 -22.10
CA ALA A 362 -13.66 -21.70 -22.55
C ALA A 362 -12.56 -22.15 -21.56
N TRP A 363 -11.74 -21.21 -21.08
CA TRP A 363 -10.71 -21.50 -20.09
C TRP A 363 -11.28 -21.77 -18.69
N SER A 364 -12.19 -20.92 -18.21
CA SER A 364 -12.80 -21.09 -16.87
C SER A 364 -13.70 -22.32 -16.76
N GLY A 365 -14.24 -22.83 -17.87
CA GLY A 365 -15.02 -24.07 -17.91
C GLY A 365 -14.21 -25.35 -18.12
N THR A 366 -12.93 -25.25 -18.53
CA THR A 366 -12.13 -26.43 -18.94
C THR A 366 -10.94 -26.69 -18.03
N MET A 367 -10.21 -25.64 -17.64
CA MET A 367 -8.93 -25.78 -16.95
C MET A 367 -9.12 -26.23 -15.51
N THR A 368 -8.47 -27.33 -15.12
CA THR A 368 -8.60 -27.93 -13.78
C THR A 368 -7.27 -28.03 -13.04
N THR A 369 -6.12 -27.94 -13.73
CA THR A 369 -4.80 -28.11 -13.10
C THR A 369 -3.70 -27.35 -13.85
N ILE A 370 -2.75 -26.79 -13.11
CA ILE A 370 -1.45 -26.33 -13.62
C ILE A 370 -0.41 -27.40 -13.29
N LEU A 371 0.37 -27.79 -14.29
CA LEU A 371 1.42 -28.78 -14.17
C LEU A 371 2.79 -28.10 -14.09
N ASN A 372 3.64 -28.61 -13.20
CA ASN A 372 5.06 -28.24 -13.12
C ASN A 372 5.88 -28.88 -14.26
N SER A 373 7.17 -28.58 -14.31
CA SER A 373 8.07 -29.11 -15.36
C SER A 373 8.33 -30.61 -15.31
N ALA A 374 7.85 -31.32 -14.28
CA ALA A 374 7.82 -32.78 -14.23
C ALA A 374 6.45 -33.36 -14.61
N ASN A 375 5.55 -32.56 -15.18
CA ASN A 375 4.21 -32.96 -15.58
C ASN A 375 3.33 -33.44 -14.40
N GLN A 376 3.54 -32.87 -13.22
CA GLN A 376 2.76 -33.15 -12.00
C GLN A 376 1.95 -31.91 -11.60
N PRO A 377 0.78 -32.05 -10.96
CA PRO A 377 0.07 -30.92 -10.38
C PRO A 377 1.00 -30.12 -9.46
N PHE A 378 1.03 -28.80 -9.62
CA PHE A 378 1.83 -27.97 -8.73
C PHE A 378 1.29 -28.02 -7.30
N THR A 379 2.18 -27.83 -6.32
CA THR A 379 1.84 -27.69 -4.91
C THR A 379 2.48 -26.41 -4.36
N ALA A 380 2.01 -25.94 -3.21
CA ALA A 380 2.59 -24.79 -2.53
C ALA A 380 4.05 -25.01 -2.03
N SER A 381 4.56 -26.24 -2.13
CA SER A 381 5.92 -26.63 -1.74
C SER A 381 6.78 -27.02 -2.95
N ASP A 382 6.31 -26.79 -4.18
CA ASP A 382 6.98 -27.24 -5.39
C ASP A 382 8.28 -26.45 -5.62
N PRO A 383 9.45 -27.11 -5.71
CA PRO A 383 10.71 -26.43 -5.95
C PRO A 383 10.93 -26.04 -7.42
N ARG A 384 10.11 -26.54 -8.35
CA ARG A 384 10.29 -26.32 -9.80
C ARG A 384 9.74 -24.96 -10.19
N GLN A 385 10.55 -24.16 -10.87
CA GLN A 385 10.28 -22.73 -11.00
C GLN A 385 9.41 -22.39 -12.24
N ASP A 386 9.56 -23.12 -13.34
CA ASP A 386 9.06 -22.70 -14.67
C ASP A 386 7.58 -22.32 -14.71
N TYR A 387 6.70 -23.06 -14.03
CA TYR A 387 5.27 -22.80 -14.10
C TYR A 387 4.85 -21.49 -13.45
N MET A 388 5.59 -21.02 -12.44
CA MET A 388 5.24 -19.84 -11.68
C MET A 388 5.40 -18.58 -12.53
N LEU A 389 6.56 -18.45 -13.19
CA LEU A 389 6.84 -17.33 -14.09
C LEU A 389 5.84 -17.29 -15.24
N TYR A 390 5.68 -18.40 -15.96
CA TYR A 390 4.79 -18.48 -17.11
C TYR A 390 3.34 -18.16 -16.73
N THR A 391 2.88 -18.62 -15.57
CA THR A 391 1.55 -18.26 -15.08
C THR A 391 1.48 -16.76 -14.77
N SER A 392 2.50 -16.19 -14.11
CA SER A 392 2.50 -14.78 -13.70
C SER A 392 2.44 -13.79 -14.87
N TYR A 393 3.07 -14.09 -16.03
CA TYR A 393 3.03 -13.20 -17.18
C TYR A 393 1.98 -13.54 -18.23
N SER A 394 1.47 -14.79 -18.31
CA SER A 394 0.54 -15.19 -19.39
C SER A 394 -0.93 -14.89 -19.07
N TRP A 395 -1.29 -14.88 -17.78
CA TRP A 395 -2.67 -14.66 -17.34
C TRP A 395 -3.15 -13.20 -17.24
N PRO A 396 -2.30 -12.18 -16.98
CA PRO A 396 -2.78 -10.81 -16.83
C PRO A 396 -3.69 -10.31 -17.97
N ALA A 397 -3.36 -10.66 -19.20
CA ALA A 397 -4.15 -10.39 -20.41
C ALA A 397 -5.62 -10.87 -20.33
N MET A 398 -5.82 -12.10 -19.86
CA MET A 398 -7.15 -12.67 -19.64
C MET A 398 -7.91 -11.89 -18.56
N ILE A 399 -7.21 -11.47 -17.50
CA ILE A 399 -7.80 -10.70 -16.41
C ILE A 399 -8.15 -9.28 -16.87
N TRP A 400 -7.31 -8.63 -17.66
CA TRP A 400 -7.61 -7.32 -18.28
C TRP A 400 -8.80 -7.41 -19.23
N THR A 401 -8.91 -8.50 -19.99
CA THR A 401 -10.09 -8.76 -20.83
C THR A 401 -11.35 -8.88 -19.98
N ALA A 402 -11.32 -9.71 -18.93
CA ALA A 402 -12.42 -9.89 -18.01
C ALA A 402 -12.86 -8.56 -17.37
N GLU A 403 -11.89 -7.73 -17.00
CA GLU A 403 -12.11 -6.39 -16.46
C GLU A 403 -12.80 -5.44 -17.45
N LEU A 404 -12.51 -5.52 -18.74
CA LEU A 404 -13.20 -4.71 -19.74
C LEU A 404 -14.66 -5.15 -19.94
N LEU A 405 -14.98 -6.45 -19.75
CA LEU A 405 -16.33 -6.97 -19.96
C LEU A 405 -17.21 -6.92 -18.70
N ARG A 406 -16.60 -6.98 -17.50
CA ARG A 406 -17.34 -6.99 -16.24
C ARG A 406 -18.17 -5.73 -16.07
N ASN A 407 -19.28 -5.84 -15.34
CA ASN A 407 -20.16 -4.72 -15.01
C ASN A 407 -20.69 -3.91 -16.19
N ASP A 408 -20.47 -4.35 -17.43
CA ASP A 408 -21.06 -3.79 -18.64
C ASP A 408 -22.24 -4.69 -19.06
N PRO A 409 -23.50 -4.27 -18.84
CA PRO A 409 -24.66 -5.09 -19.18
C PRO A 409 -24.76 -5.42 -20.67
N SER A 410 -24.15 -4.60 -21.53
CA SER A 410 -24.19 -4.75 -22.99
C SER A 410 -23.17 -5.78 -23.50
N SER A 411 -22.20 -6.18 -22.67
CA SER A 411 -21.21 -7.20 -23.04
C SER A 411 -21.82 -8.60 -23.16
N GLY A 412 -22.94 -8.85 -22.48
CA GLY A 412 -23.54 -10.18 -22.35
C GLY A 412 -22.77 -11.13 -21.44
N TRP A 413 -21.68 -10.69 -20.80
CA TRP A 413 -20.88 -11.53 -19.90
C TRP A 413 -21.50 -11.61 -18.51
N THR A 414 -22.32 -12.64 -18.31
CA THR A 414 -23.17 -12.82 -17.12
C THR A 414 -22.38 -12.91 -15.80
N SER A 415 -23.03 -12.59 -14.68
CA SER A 415 -22.43 -12.75 -13.35
C SER A 415 -21.97 -14.19 -13.05
N ALA A 416 -22.67 -15.20 -13.59
CA ALA A 416 -22.26 -16.60 -13.43
C ALA A 416 -20.91 -16.88 -14.13
N ASN A 417 -20.71 -16.31 -15.32
CA ASN A 417 -19.43 -16.41 -16.03
C ASN A 417 -18.31 -15.67 -15.29
N GLN A 418 -18.61 -14.46 -14.77
CA GLN A 418 -17.68 -13.69 -13.95
C GLN A 418 -17.25 -14.47 -12.70
N THR A 419 -18.19 -15.14 -12.02
CA THR A 419 -17.91 -16.00 -10.87
C THR A 419 -17.06 -17.22 -11.25
N ALA A 420 -17.36 -17.88 -12.38
CA ALA A 420 -16.57 -19.03 -12.85
C ALA A 420 -15.11 -18.63 -13.13
N PHE A 421 -14.91 -17.48 -13.80
CA PHE A 421 -13.57 -16.96 -14.05
C PHE A 421 -12.85 -16.55 -12.76
N ALA A 422 -13.52 -15.85 -11.84
CA ALA A 422 -12.96 -15.50 -10.53
C ALA A 422 -12.55 -16.73 -9.70
N ASN A 423 -13.31 -17.83 -9.80
CA ASN A 423 -12.97 -19.10 -9.16
C ASN A 423 -11.73 -19.75 -9.77
N LEU A 424 -11.56 -19.72 -11.10
CA LEU A 424 -10.33 -20.18 -11.75
C LEU A 424 -9.12 -19.38 -11.26
N LEU A 425 -9.25 -18.06 -11.13
CA LEU A 425 -8.17 -17.20 -10.63
C LEU A 425 -7.81 -17.55 -9.18
N THR A 426 -8.81 -17.56 -8.30
CA THR A 426 -8.63 -17.80 -6.86
C THR A 426 -8.05 -19.17 -6.56
N ASN A 427 -8.55 -20.21 -7.23
CA ASN A 427 -8.22 -21.60 -6.86
C ASN A 427 -6.98 -22.14 -7.57
N LEU A 428 -6.59 -21.59 -8.72
CA LEU A 428 -5.56 -22.20 -9.56
C LEU A 428 -4.49 -21.21 -10.04
N VAL A 429 -4.88 -20.13 -10.71
CA VAL A 429 -3.93 -19.19 -11.33
C VAL A 429 -3.13 -18.43 -10.28
N ARG A 430 -3.81 -17.83 -9.29
CA ARG A 430 -3.17 -17.00 -8.27
C ARG A 430 -2.18 -17.79 -7.41
N PRO A 431 -2.53 -18.99 -6.86
CA PRO A 431 -1.57 -19.76 -6.08
C PRO A 431 -0.32 -20.19 -6.87
N ALA A 432 -0.43 -20.39 -8.19
CA ALA A 432 0.71 -20.71 -9.05
C ALA A 432 1.57 -19.46 -9.37
N ALA A 433 0.95 -18.35 -9.74
CA ALA A 433 1.64 -17.10 -10.07
C ALA A 433 2.35 -16.48 -8.86
N GLU A 434 1.71 -16.55 -7.68
CA GLU A 434 2.18 -15.90 -6.45
C GLU A 434 3.05 -16.80 -5.57
N HIS A 435 3.35 -18.02 -6.03
CA HIS A 435 4.16 -18.99 -5.29
C HIS A 435 5.46 -18.35 -4.75
N SER A 436 5.85 -18.71 -3.52
CA SER A 436 6.98 -18.09 -2.81
C SER A 436 8.30 -18.17 -3.59
N ASN A 437 8.55 -19.30 -4.26
CA ASN A 437 9.72 -19.50 -5.14
C ASN A 437 9.74 -18.60 -6.39
N ASN A 438 8.65 -17.89 -6.71
CA ASN A 438 8.61 -16.89 -7.79
C ASN A 438 9.09 -15.50 -7.31
N ASN A 439 9.40 -15.34 -6.02
CA ASN A 439 9.91 -14.09 -5.45
C ASN A 439 11.45 -13.99 -5.55
N LEU A 440 11.98 -14.13 -6.77
CA LEU A 440 13.41 -13.98 -7.05
C LEU A 440 13.72 -12.51 -7.34
N ASN A 441 14.86 -11.99 -6.84
CA ASN A 441 15.24 -10.58 -7.03
C ASN A 441 15.67 -10.26 -8.49
N ASN A 442 14.74 -10.41 -9.43
CA ASN A 442 14.88 -10.28 -10.88
C ASN A 442 13.49 -10.06 -11.53
N ASN A 443 13.39 -10.18 -12.86
CA ASN A 443 12.12 -10.07 -13.59
C ASN A 443 11.00 -11.02 -13.10
N TRP A 444 11.33 -12.16 -12.47
CA TRP A 444 10.32 -13.11 -12.01
C TRP A 444 9.47 -12.53 -10.89
N ALA A 445 10.11 -11.94 -9.88
CA ALA A 445 9.35 -11.26 -8.85
C ALA A 445 8.61 -10.05 -9.45
N ALA A 446 9.17 -9.34 -10.42
CA ALA A 446 8.48 -8.19 -11.03
C ALA A 446 7.15 -8.63 -11.66
N TRP A 447 7.15 -9.75 -12.38
CA TRP A 447 5.94 -10.35 -12.95
C TRP A 447 5.01 -10.96 -11.92
N ARG A 448 5.54 -11.56 -10.87
CA ARG A 448 4.75 -11.96 -9.70
C ARG A 448 3.98 -10.77 -9.13
N THR A 449 4.64 -9.63 -8.93
CA THR A 449 4.04 -8.39 -8.44
C THR A 449 2.95 -7.88 -9.40
N ALA A 450 3.24 -7.82 -10.71
CA ALA A 450 2.27 -7.38 -11.72
C ALA A 450 1.03 -8.29 -11.77
N SER A 451 1.23 -9.61 -11.69
CA SER A 451 0.16 -10.61 -11.67
C SER A 451 -0.68 -10.52 -10.39
N LYS A 452 -0.01 -10.35 -9.24
CA LYS A 452 -0.65 -10.13 -7.94
C LYS A 452 -1.50 -8.86 -7.98
N MET A 453 -0.94 -7.73 -8.42
CA MET A 453 -1.67 -6.46 -8.57
C MET A 453 -2.90 -6.61 -9.48
N THR A 454 -2.71 -7.26 -10.63
CA THR A 454 -3.77 -7.51 -11.61
C THR A 454 -4.92 -8.32 -11.01
N SER A 455 -4.60 -9.45 -10.35
CA SER A 455 -5.61 -10.31 -9.76
C SER A 455 -6.26 -9.70 -8.51
N ALA A 456 -5.49 -8.94 -7.72
CA ALA A 456 -5.96 -8.25 -6.52
C ALA A 456 -7.04 -7.23 -6.85
N ILE A 457 -6.79 -6.37 -7.85
CA ILE A 457 -7.78 -5.40 -8.32
C ILE A 457 -9.02 -6.15 -8.81
N TYR A 458 -8.89 -7.08 -9.75
CA TYR A 458 -10.04 -7.80 -10.32
C TYR A 458 -10.90 -8.51 -9.25
N LEU A 459 -10.26 -9.19 -8.30
CA LEU A 459 -10.92 -9.95 -7.22
C LEU A 459 -11.34 -9.09 -6.03
N ASN A 460 -11.09 -7.78 -6.04
CA ASN A 460 -11.32 -6.87 -4.91
C ASN A 460 -10.58 -7.29 -3.62
N ASP A 461 -9.32 -7.74 -3.75
CA ASP A 461 -8.46 -8.20 -2.65
C ASP A 461 -7.48 -7.11 -2.20
N THR A 462 -7.89 -6.33 -1.18
CA THR A 462 -7.07 -5.24 -0.62
C THR A 462 -5.74 -5.72 -0.03
N ALA A 463 -5.71 -6.92 0.58
CA ALA A 463 -4.50 -7.45 1.19
C ALA A 463 -3.45 -7.81 0.13
N SER A 464 -3.86 -8.49 -0.94
CA SER A 464 -2.95 -8.78 -2.07
C SER A 464 -2.50 -7.50 -2.79
N PHE A 465 -3.36 -6.48 -2.89
CA PHE A 465 -2.99 -5.19 -3.47
C PHE A 465 -1.89 -4.50 -2.64
N ASP A 466 -2.09 -4.39 -1.33
CA ASP A 466 -1.12 -3.76 -0.43
C ASP A 466 0.21 -4.53 -0.43
N GLN A 467 0.18 -5.87 -0.49
CA GLN A 467 1.39 -6.68 -0.69
C GLN A 467 2.09 -6.38 -2.03
N ALA A 468 1.34 -6.22 -3.12
CA ALA A 468 1.94 -5.88 -4.41
C ALA A 468 2.63 -4.50 -4.39
N LEU A 469 2.06 -3.51 -3.67
CA LEU A 469 2.71 -2.21 -3.46
C LEU A 469 4.04 -2.36 -2.72
N GLN A 470 4.08 -3.17 -1.65
CA GLN A 470 5.32 -3.43 -0.90
C GLN A 470 6.35 -4.16 -1.76
N GLU A 471 5.93 -5.18 -2.50
CA GLU A 471 6.79 -5.95 -3.40
C GLU A 471 7.41 -5.07 -4.50
N TYR A 472 6.63 -4.16 -5.09
CA TYR A 472 7.11 -3.16 -6.05
C TYR A 472 8.19 -2.25 -5.47
N ARG A 473 7.93 -1.65 -4.29
CA ARG A 473 8.88 -0.76 -3.61
C ARG A 473 10.18 -1.47 -3.28
N ASN A 474 10.08 -2.72 -2.80
CA ASN A 474 11.24 -3.56 -2.55
C ASN A 474 12.02 -3.84 -3.85
N GLN A 475 11.35 -4.12 -4.96
CA GLN A 475 12.01 -4.34 -6.26
C GLN A 475 12.76 -3.10 -6.77
N LEU A 476 12.22 -1.90 -6.57
CA LEU A 476 12.98 -0.69 -6.89
C LEU A 476 14.24 -0.55 -6.02
N ALA A 477 14.17 -0.93 -4.74
CA ALA A 477 15.32 -0.91 -3.85
C ALA A 477 16.37 -2.00 -4.14
N THR A 478 15.95 -3.23 -4.46
CA THR A 478 16.82 -4.41 -4.49
C THR A 478 17.11 -4.96 -5.88
N TYR A 479 16.17 -4.83 -6.82
CA TYR A 479 16.32 -5.33 -8.20
C TYR A 479 16.85 -4.23 -9.13
N ILE A 480 16.13 -3.11 -9.25
CA ILE A 480 16.59 -1.97 -10.06
C ILE A 480 17.79 -1.29 -9.41
N LYS A 481 17.78 -1.17 -8.08
CA LYS A 481 18.84 -0.57 -7.24
C LYS A 481 19.13 0.89 -7.61
N PRO A 482 19.90 1.62 -6.78
CA PRO A 482 20.35 2.97 -7.13
C PRO A 482 21.23 3.03 -8.39
N ASP A 483 21.81 1.90 -8.82
CA ASP A 483 22.63 1.82 -10.04
C ASP A 483 21.81 1.70 -11.34
N LEU A 484 20.48 1.48 -11.24
CA LEU A 484 19.53 1.46 -12.34
C LEU A 484 19.72 0.31 -13.33
N THR A 485 20.58 -0.66 -13.05
CA THR A 485 21.02 -1.66 -14.03
C THR A 485 20.09 -2.85 -14.18
N GLY A 486 19.35 -3.23 -13.13
CA GLY A 486 18.45 -4.39 -13.17
C GLY A 486 19.14 -5.65 -13.69
N GLU A 487 18.63 -6.19 -14.81
CA GLU A 487 19.13 -7.44 -15.42
C GLU A 487 20.07 -7.24 -16.62
N MET A 488 20.50 -6.02 -16.92
CA MET A 488 21.43 -5.72 -18.03
C MET A 488 22.67 -6.61 -18.05
N GLY A 489 23.18 -7.01 -16.88
CA GLY A 489 24.37 -7.86 -16.76
C GLY A 489 24.17 -9.31 -17.22
N ARG A 490 22.91 -9.73 -17.36
CA ARG A 490 22.52 -11.03 -17.94
C ARG A 490 22.28 -10.84 -19.44
N ASP A 491 21.24 -10.08 -19.75
CA ASP A 491 20.85 -9.68 -21.11
C ASP A 491 19.77 -8.59 -21.06
N LEU A 492 19.69 -7.80 -22.13
CA LEU A 492 18.75 -6.69 -22.26
C LEU A 492 17.31 -7.19 -22.43
N TRP A 493 17.08 -8.40 -22.93
CA TRP A 493 15.74 -8.99 -23.04
C TRP A 493 15.06 -9.12 -21.67
N HIS A 494 15.73 -9.75 -20.71
CA HIS A 494 15.21 -9.90 -19.34
C HIS A 494 15.15 -8.56 -18.59
N SER A 495 16.04 -7.63 -18.94
CA SER A 495 15.95 -6.26 -18.43
C SER A 495 14.65 -5.57 -18.86
N GLN A 496 14.29 -5.67 -20.14
CA GLN A 496 12.99 -5.20 -20.64
C GLN A 496 11.83 -5.93 -19.96
N MET A 497 11.94 -7.25 -19.76
CA MET A 497 10.93 -8.07 -19.08
C MET A 497 10.62 -7.58 -17.67
N GLY A 498 11.65 -7.28 -16.87
CA GLY A 498 11.48 -6.75 -15.53
C GLY A 498 10.92 -5.33 -15.52
N LEU A 499 11.48 -4.43 -16.34
CA LEU A 499 10.99 -3.05 -16.47
C LEU A 499 9.52 -3.01 -16.90
N ALA A 500 9.11 -3.90 -17.79
CA ALA A 500 7.74 -3.96 -18.28
C ALA A 500 6.73 -4.25 -17.18
N ALA A 501 7.03 -5.27 -16.36
CA ALA A 501 6.18 -5.64 -15.25
C ALA A 501 6.09 -4.53 -14.20
N LEU A 502 7.17 -3.78 -13.96
CA LEU A 502 7.18 -2.62 -13.08
C LEU A 502 6.32 -1.47 -13.63
N VAL A 503 6.43 -1.14 -14.93
CA VAL A 503 5.57 -0.12 -15.57
C VAL A 503 4.10 -0.50 -15.47
N VAL A 504 3.75 -1.74 -15.80
CA VAL A 504 2.37 -2.25 -15.73
C VAL A 504 1.84 -2.18 -14.29
N THR A 505 2.65 -2.58 -13.30
CA THR A 505 2.28 -2.46 -11.88
C THR A 505 2.04 -1.02 -11.46
N ALA A 506 2.91 -0.10 -11.88
CA ALA A 506 2.80 1.32 -11.58
C ALA A 506 1.56 1.94 -12.23
N GLU A 507 1.24 1.59 -13.47
CA GLU A 507 0.03 2.05 -14.15
C GLU A 507 -1.24 1.58 -13.44
N MET A 508 -1.32 0.29 -13.08
CA MET A 508 -2.48 -0.24 -12.35
C MET A 508 -2.63 0.41 -10.97
N ALA A 509 -1.54 0.57 -10.22
CA ALA A 509 -1.55 1.29 -8.96
C ALA A 509 -2.02 2.74 -9.14
N PHE A 510 -1.55 3.41 -10.21
CA PHE A 510 -1.94 4.77 -10.54
C PHE A 510 -3.43 4.88 -10.87
N LYS A 511 -4.05 3.90 -11.56
CA LYS A 511 -5.52 3.85 -11.76
C LYS A 511 -6.30 3.66 -10.48
N GLN A 512 -5.69 3.01 -9.51
CA GLN A 512 -6.25 2.93 -8.17
C GLN A 512 -5.95 4.18 -7.35
N GLY A 513 -5.17 5.14 -7.88
CA GLY A 513 -4.78 6.38 -7.21
C GLY A 513 -3.64 6.23 -6.20
N VAL A 514 -2.70 5.32 -6.47
CA VAL A 514 -1.41 5.22 -5.77
C VAL A 514 -0.29 5.53 -6.77
N ASP A 515 0.50 6.57 -6.49
CA ASP A 515 1.60 6.97 -7.35
C ASP A 515 2.87 6.16 -7.07
N LEU A 516 3.02 5.05 -7.80
CA LEU A 516 4.26 4.28 -7.81
C LEU A 516 5.30 4.82 -8.80
N TYR A 517 4.88 5.60 -9.80
CA TYR A 517 5.78 6.13 -10.82
C TYR A 517 6.77 7.16 -10.26
N SER A 518 6.37 7.91 -9.24
CA SER A 518 7.23 8.89 -8.56
C SER A 518 8.15 8.29 -7.51
N HIS A 519 7.95 7.04 -7.10
CA HIS A 519 8.70 6.41 -6.02
C HIS A 519 10.23 6.52 -6.19
N ASN A 520 10.94 6.82 -5.10
CA ASN A 520 12.39 7.00 -5.07
C ASN A 520 12.92 7.99 -6.11
N ASN A 521 12.28 9.16 -6.18
CA ASN A 521 12.61 10.23 -7.14
C ASN A 521 12.58 9.70 -8.59
N HIS A 522 11.41 9.22 -9.00
CA HIS A 522 11.14 8.62 -10.31
C HIS A 522 12.19 7.56 -10.69
N GLN A 523 12.53 6.66 -9.77
CA GLN A 523 13.59 5.67 -10.01
C GLN A 523 13.28 4.78 -11.22
N LEU A 524 12.01 4.47 -11.45
CA LEU A 524 11.59 3.73 -12.64
C LEU A 524 11.87 4.54 -13.93
N LEU A 525 11.51 5.83 -14.02
CA LEU A 525 11.87 6.70 -15.15
C LEU A 525 13.39 6.72 -15.37
N ARG A 526 14.16 6.92 -14.29
CA ARG A 526 15.62 6.95 -14.37
C ARG A 526 16.17 5.63 -14.89
N ALA A 527 15.62 4.50 -14.48
CA ALA A 527 16.00 3.19 -15.01
C ALA A 527 15.63 3.02 -16.49
N LEU A 528 14.43 3.42 -16.90
CA LEU A 528 14.01 3.39 -18.30
C LEU A 528 14.95 4.24 -19.17
N GLU A 529 15.15 5.51 -18.81
CA GLU A 529 16.03 6.43 -19.53
C GLU A 529 17.50 5.98 -19.53
N TYR A 530 17.95 5.32 -18.47
CA TYR A 530 19.30 4.78 -18.38
C TYR A 530 19.50 3.55 -19.28
N GLN A 531 18.53 2.63 -19.32
CA GLN A 531 18.68 1.35 -20.02
C GLN A 531 18.39 1.42 -21.53
N LEU A 532 17.49 2.33 -21.94
CA LEU A 532 17.01 2.44 -23.33
C LEU A 532 18.11 2.66 -24.38
N PRO A 533 19.15 3.48 -24.18
CA PRO A 533 20.24 3.59 -25.14
C PRO A 533 20.88 2.24 -25.48
N PHE A 534 21.10 1.39 -24.48
CA PHE A 534 21.68 0.06 -24.68
C PHE A 534 20.74 -0.87 -25.43
N ILE A 535 19.44 -0.81 -25.13
CA ILE A 535 18.37 -1.53 -25.86
C ILE A 535 18.36 -1.12 -27.33
N MET A 536 18.59 0.17 -27.62
CA MET A 536 18.69 0.70 -28.98
C MET A 536 20.06 0.46 -29.65
N GLY A 537 20.97 -0.24 -28.98
CA GLY A 537 22.27 -0.65 -29.52
C GLY A 537 23.43 0.32 -29.27
N ASP A 538 23.22 1.38 -28.48
CA ASP A 538 24.30 2.28 -28.05
C ASP A 538 24.94 1.81 -26.74
N TYR A 539 26.10 1.16 -26.85
CA TYR A 539 26.88 0.65 -25.73
C TYR A 539 27.97 1.61 -25.23
N THR A 540 28.00 2.87 -25.70
CA THR A 540 29.06 3.84 -25.40
C THR A 540 29.28 4.06 -23.90
N ASN A 541 28.20 4.07 -23.11
CA ASN A 541 28.21 4.29 -21.66
C ASN A 541 27.90 3.02 -20.86
N TRP A 542 28.22 1.84 -21.40
CA TRP A 542 27.92 0.58 -20.72
C TRP A 542 28.56 0.54 -19.32
N PRO A 543 27.80 0.24 -18.25
CA PRO A 543 28.33 0.26 -16.90
C PRO A 543 29.44 -0.77 -16.72
N SER A 544 30.65 -0.29 -16.40
CA SER A 544 31.85 -1.13 -16.26
C SER A 544 31.72 -2.22 -15.20
N ALA A 545 30.85 -2.02 -14.19
CA ALA A 545 30.55 -3.02 -13.17
C ALA A 545 29.89 -4.29 -13.74
N LEU A 546 29.27 -4.20 -14.92
CA LEU A 546 28.70 -5.35 -15.63
C LEU A 546 29.71 -6.02 -16.58
N GLY A 547 30.97 -5.57 -16.60
CA GLY A 547 31.99 -6.03 -17.52
C GLY A 547 31.80 -5.49 -18.94
N THR A 548 32.31 -6.21 -19.93
CA THR A 548 32.13 -5.88 -21.35
C THR A 548 30.78 -6.41 -21.82
N PRO A 549 29.97 -5.62 -22.56
CA PRO A 549 28.73 -6.14 -23.13
C PRO A 549 29.06 -7.29 -24.08
N ASP A 550 28.46 -8.46 -23.86
CA ASP A 550 28.62 -9.61 -24.75
C ASP A 550 27.61 -9.49 -25.90
N PRO A 551 28.03 -9.18 -27.14
CA PRO A 551 27.10 -9.05 -28.25
C PRO A 551 26.26 -10.31 -28.49
N GLY A 552 26.76 -11.49 -28.09
CA GLY A 552 26.07 -12.77 -28.23
C GLY A 552 24.88 -12.95 -27.28
N THR A 553 24.95 -12.41 -26.05
CA THR A 553 23.81 -12.46 -25.11
C THR A 553 22.83 -11.30 -25.31
N GLN A 554 23.29 -10.20 -25.91
CA GLN A 554 22.46 -9.01 -26.13
C GLN A 554 21.65 -9.03 -27.44
N VAL A 555 21.84 -10.02 -28.32
CA VAL A 555 21.18 -10.10 -29.65
C VAL A 555 19.66 -9.98 -29.56
N ASP A 556 19.04 -10.62 -28.56
CA ASP A 556 17.59 -10.64 -28.40
C ASP A 556 17.04 -9.31 -27.85
N GLY A 557 17.88 -8.52 -27.17
CA GLY A 557 17.49 -7.30 -26.48
C GLY A 557 17.20 -6.11 -27.39
N GLY A 558 17.62 -6.14 -28.66
CA GLY A 558 17.44 -5.04 -29.61
C GLY A 558 15.99 -4.82 -30.08
N THR A 559 15.09 -5.77 -29.82
CA THR A 559 13.67 -5.58 -30.10
C THR A 559 13.03 -4.83 -28.94
N VAL A 560 12.61 -3.60 -29.19
CA VAL A 560 11.93 -2.75 -28.22
C VAL A 560 10.52 -3.27 -27.92
N TRP A 561 10.14 -3.24 -26.65
CA TRP A 561 8.82 -3.67 -26.19
C TRP A 561 7.81 -2.50 -26.11
N PRO A 562 6.53 -2.70 -26.48
CA PRO A 562 5.53 -1.64 -26.49
C PRO A 562 5.17 -0.97 -25.16
N MET A 563 5.48 -1.57 -24.01
CA MET A 563 5.10 -1.00 -22.71
C MET A 563 5.77 0.35 -22.41
N TYR A 564 6.86 0.70 -23.11
CA TYR A 564 7.49 2.01 -22.99
C TYR A 564 6.57 3.17 -23.38
N GLU A 565 5.59 2.92 -24.23
CA GLU A 565 4.58 3.92 -24.58
C GLU A 565 3.74 4.30 -23.34
N MET A 566 3.34 3.33 -22.53
CA MET A 566 2.63 3.58 -21.27
C MET A 566 3.45 4.45 -20.32
N ALA A 567 4.75 4.14 -20.18
CA ALA A 567 5.66 4.92 -19.34
C ALA A 567 5.89 6.34 -19.89
N TYR A 568 6.08 6.50 -21.20
CA TYR A 568 6.23 7.81 -21.84
C TYR A 568 4.99 8.66 -21.66
N ASN A 569 3.80 8.08 -21.90
CA ASN A 569 2.55 8.79 -21.71
C ASN A 569 2.37 9.23 -20.25
N HIS A 570 2.75 8.41 -19.28
CA HIS A 570 2.73 8.84 -17.89
C HIS A 570 3.75 9.98 -17.62
N TYR A 571 5.04 9.74 -17.83
CA TYR A 571 6.08 10.69 -17.41
C TYR A 571 6.12 11.96 -18.26
N HIS A 572 6.04 11.84 -19.58
CA HIS A 572 6.11 13.00 -20.46
C HIS A 572 4.75 13.66 -20.65
N ASN A 573 3.72 12.91 -21.03
CA ASN A 573 2.45 13.52 -21.40
C ASN A 573 1.59 13.91 -20.19
N ARG A 574 1.52 13.07 -19.13
CA ARG A 574 0.77 13.43 -17.91
C ARG A 574 1.57 14.38 -17.01
N LEU A 575 2.83 14.08 -16.73
CA LEU A 575 3.64 14.85 -15.76
C LEU A 575 4.53 15.95 -16.37
N GLY A 576 4.67 16.03 -17.69
CA GLY A 576 5.53 17.04 -18.35
C GLY A 576 7.03 16.84 -18.12
N LEU A 577 7.45 15.67 -17.63
CA LEU A 577 8.86 15.37 -17.38
C LEU A 577 9.63 15.13 -18.68
N SER A 578 10.94 15.39 -18.62
CA SER A 578 11.85 15.06 -19.71
C SER A 578 12.05 13.55 -19.77
N ALA A 579 11.71 12.95 -20.92
CA ALA A 579 11.86 11.53 -21.20
C ALA A 579 12.46 11.31 -22.61
N PRO A 580 13.68 11.84 -22.87
CA PRO A 580 14.24 11.92 -24.21
C PRO A 580 14.56 10.55 -24.83
N ASN A 581 14.99 9.56 -24.05
CA ASN A 581 15.30 8.24 -24.58
C ASN A 581 14.02 7.43 -24.83
N LEU A 582 12.99 7.60 -24.01
CA LEU A 582 11.64 7.09 -24.31
C LEU A 582 11.08 7.70 -25.59
N LEU A 583 11.21 9.02 -25.78
CA LEU A 583 10.82 9.68 -27.03
C LEU A 583 11.65 9.19 -28.23
N ALA A 584 12.96 9.09 -28.07
CA ALA A 584 13.86 8.60 -29.12
C ALA A 584 13.49 7.17 -29.52
N MET A 585 13.17 6.32 -28.55
CA MET A 585 12.71 4.95 -28.78
C MET A 585 11.37 4.91 -29.54
N LEU A 586 10.39 5.73 -29.16
CA LEU A 586 9.11 5.82 -29.87
C LEU A 586 9.27 6.33 -31.31
N ASN A 587 10.21 7.26 -31.54
CA ASN A 587 10.54 7.78 -32.87
C ASN A 587 11.31 6.75 -33.71
N ALA A 588 12.31 6.08 -33.14
CA ALA A 588 13.17 5.10 -33.83
C ALA A 588 12.38 3.84 -34.25
N ALA A 589 11.31 3.51 -33.52
CA ALA A 589 10.39 2.45 -33.87
C ALA A 589 9.45 2.79 -35.06
N ASN A 590 9.65 3.91 -35.78
CA ASN A 590 8.75 4.44 -36.82
C ASN A 590 7.32 4.72 -36.30
N ALA A 591 7.21 5.46 -35.18
CA ALA A 591 5.99 6.13 -34.71
C ALA A 591 4.71 5.29 -34.80
N THR A 592 4.82 4.07 -34.32
CA THR A 592 3.77 3.30 -33.68
C THR A 592 4.50 2.07 -33.20
N VAL A 593 4.41 1.72 -31.91
CA VAL A 593 4.78 0.36 -31.53
C VAL A 593 3.66 -0.57 -32.01
N VAL A 594 3.47 -0.58 -33.33
CA VAL A 594 2.69 -1.55 -34.07
C VAL A 594 3.24 -2.91 -33.63
N PRO A 595 2.41 -3.84 -33.18
CA PRO A 595 2.88 -5.18 -32.88
C PRO A 595 3.67 -5.70 -34.07
N ASN A 596 4.97 -5.92 -33.87
CA ASN A 596 5.83 -6.54 -34.85
C ASN A 596 5.43 -8.01 -34.91
N THR A 597 4.39 -8.31 -35.70
CA THR A 597 3.97 -9.67 -36.03
C THR A 597 4.84 -10.30 -37.11
N ASP A 598 5.78 -9.54 -37.69
CA ASP A 598 6.38 -9.90 -38.98
C ASP A 598 7.75 -10.57 -38.83
N GLY A 599 8.28 -10.65 -37.61
CA GLY A 599 9.45 -11.47 -37.32
C GLY A 599 9.03 -12.92 -37.09
N GLY A 600 9.05 -13.77 -38.12
CA GLY A 600 8.80 -15.22 -38.08
C GLY A 600 9.76 -16.05 -37.20
N GLY A 601 10.15 -15.55 -36.04
CA GLY A 601 10.84 -16.28 -34.98
C GLY A 601 9.86 -17.04 -34.07
N PRO A 602 10.35 -18.00 -33.26
CA PRO A 602 9.51 -18.76 -32.34
C PRO A 602 8.87 -17.83 -31.30
N TYR A 603 7.54 -17.90 -31.20
CA TYR A 603 6.72 -17.16 -30.25
C TYR A 603 7.23 -17.40 -28.82
N ARG A 604 7.59 -16.32 -28.11
CA ARG A 604 8.02 -16.36 -26.70
C ARG A 604 6.83 -15.98 -25.82
N GLY A 605 6.79 -16.52 -24.61
CA GLY A 605 5.64 -16.31 -23.72
C GLY A 605 5.31 -14.84 -23.42
N GLU A 606 6.31 -13.97 -23.62
CA GLU A 606 6.31 -12.54 -23.39
C GLU A 606 5.70 -11.74 -24.55
N ASP A 607 5.34 -12.39 -25.67
CA ASP A 607 4.79 -11.74 -26.88
C ASP A 607 3.43 -11.07 -26.64
N PHE A 608 2.74 -11.36 -25.54
CA PHE A 608 1.59 -10.56 -25.14
C PHE A 608 1.99 -9.10 -24.81
N MET A 609 3.16 -8.85 -24.21
CA MET A 609 3.70 -7.49 -24.06
C MET A 609 4.01 -6.85 -25.42
N ARG A 610 4.14 -7.65 -26.48
CA ARG A 610 4.38 -7.19 -27.86
C ARG A 610 3.12 -6.90 -28.66
N VAL A 611 1.92 -7.16 -28.13
CA VAL A 611 0.67 -6.88 -28.90
C VAL A 611 0.50 -5.40 -29.22
N GLY A 612 1.23 -4.49 -28.56
CA GLY A 612 1.42 -3.14 -29.10
C GLY A 612 0.16 -2.27 -29.13
N TYR A 613 -0.90 -2.67 -28.42
CA TYR A 613 -2.15 -1.91 -28.39
C TYR A 613 -2.06 -0.66 -27.50
N GLY A 614 -0.90 -0.43 -26.85
CA GLY A 614 -0.56 0.81 -26.15
C GLY A 614 -0.78 2.05 -27.00
N THR A 615 -0.62 1.95 -28.32
CA THR A 615 -0.87 3.10 -29.20
C THR A 615 -2.35 3.49 -29.20
N LEU A 616 -3.26 2.51 -29.19
CA LEU A 616 -4.68 2.80 -29.02
C LEU A 616 -4.98 3.25 -27.58
N THR A 617 -4.45 2.53 -26.60
CA THR A 617 -4.95 2.64 -25.22
C THR A 617 -4.26 3.71 -24.38
N HIS A 618 -3.09 4.19 -24.80
CA HIS A 618 -2.25 5.09 -24.01
C HIS A 618 -1.68 6.27 -24.81
N ALA A 619 -1.51 6.17 -26.14
CA ALA A 619 -0.88 7.24 -26.94
C ALA A 619 -1.76 8.47 -27.17
N GLY A 620 -1.10 9.59 -27.49
CA GLY A 620 -1.75 10.89 -27.70
C GLY A 620 -2.28 11.47 -26.38
N SER A 621 -2.48 12.80 -26.32
CA SER A 621 -2.82 13.57 -25.11
C SER A 621 -3.69 12.78 -24.13
N PRO A 622 -3.12 12.19 -23.06
CA PRO A 622 -3.93 11.60 -22.04
C PRO A 622 -4.67 12.74 -21.36
N VAL A 623 -5.86 12.43 -20.85
CA VAL A 623 -6.40 13.06 -19.65
C VAL A 623 -5.21 13.51 -18.78
N ARG A 624 -4.99 14.82 -18.64
CA ARG A 624 -3.87 15.36 -17.88
C ARG A 624 -4.11 14.98 -16.43
N TYR A 625 -3.22 14.18 -15.86
CA TYR A 625 -3.27 13.94 -14.43
C TYR A 625 -2.26 14.87 -13.79
N GLU A 626 -2.75 15.83 -13.04
CA GLU A 626 -1.94 16.54 -12.09
C GLU A 626 -2.02 15.78 -10.76
N ILE A 627 -0.94 15.10 -10.41
CA ILE A 627 -0.79 14.63 -9.04
C ILE A 627 -0.46 15.87 -8.23
N VAL A 628 -1.50 16.37 -7.58
CA VAL A 628 -1.41 17.62 -6.85
C VAL A 628 -0.71 17.39 -5.51
N ALA A 629 -0.87 16.20 -4.91
CA ALA A 629 0.03 15.72 -3.86
C ALA A 629 -0.15 14.22 -3.49
N GLY A 630 0.94 13.45 -3.54
CA GLY A 630 1.11 12.22 -2.74
C GLY A 630 2.07 12.50 -1.60
N PHE A 631 1.65 12.39 -0.34
CA PHE A 631 2.38 13.01 0.77
C PHE A 631 3.31 12.03 1.49
N ASP A 632 4.32 11.48 0.80
CA ASP A 632 5.32 10.61 1.44
C ASP A 632 6.55 11.35 2.02
N SER A 633 7.44 10.62 2.69
CA SER A 633 8.62 11.20 3.36
C SER A 633 9.62 11.88 2.41
N GLN A 634 9.53 11.56 1.11
CA GLN A 634 10.36 12.10 0.03
C GLN A 634 9.63 13.22 -0.74
N PHE A 635 8.29 13.28 -0.68
CA PHE A 635 7.46 14.28 -1.34
C PHE A 635 6.81 15.25 -0.34
N THR A 636 7.56 16.31 0.00
CA THR A 636 7.07 17.38 0.87
C THR A 636 6.08 18.30 0.15
N LEU A 637 5.17 18.92 0.93
CA LEU A 637 4.23 19.96 0.45
C LEU A 637 4.90 20.97 -0.50
N ALA A 638 6.08 21.47 -0.12
CA ALA A 638 6.82 22.45 -0.90
C ALA A 638 7.41 21.89 -2.21
N ALA A 639 7.85 20.62 -2.21
CA ALA A 639 8.36 19.96 -3.41
C ALA A 639 7.27 19.75 -4.47
N GLN A 640 6.00 19.74 -4.05
CA GLN A 640 4.82 19.60 -4.91
C GLN A 640 4.21 20.95 -5.31
N GLY A 641 4.87 22.07 -5.01
CA GLY A 641 4.34 23.40 -5.34
C GLY A 641 3.19 23.87 -4.44
N PHE A 642 2.92 23.16 -3.33
CA PHE A 642 1.95 23.56 -2.32
C PHE A 642 2.60 24.31 -1.17
N ALA A 643 1.86 25.26 -0.61
CA ALA A 643 2.27 25.98 0.59
C ALA A 643 1.09 26.13 1.55
N ILE A 644 1.42 26.20 2.85
CA ILE A 644 0.45 26.63 3.86
C ILE A 644 0.20 28.12 3.65
N THR A 645 -1.07 28.49 3.47
CA THR A 645 -1.48 29.90 3.27
C THR A 645 -2.26 30.45 4.45
N SER A 646 -2.63 29.62 5.43
CA SER A 646 -3.25 30.08 6.69
C SER A 646 -2.23 30.66 7.67
N PRO A 647 -2.54 31.74 8.42
CA PRO A 647 -1.61 32.39 9.34
C PRO A 647 -1.35 31.62 10.66
N THR A 648 -2.19 30.65 11.01
CA THR A 648 -2.17 30.00 12.34
C THR A 648 -2.25 28.47 12.31
N GLY A 649 -2.44 27.84 11.15
CA GLY A 649 -2.44 26.38 10.99
C GLY A 649 -1.06 25.78 10.77
N THR A 650 -0.94 24.44 10.85
CA THR A 650 0.25 23.71 10.42
C THR A 650 -0.12 22.57 9.47
N ALA A 651 0.68 22.39 8.43
CA ALA A 651 0.61 21.25 7.53
C ALA A 651 1.96 20.54 7.54
N THR A 652 1.97 19.28 7.95
CA THR A 652 3.22 18.51 8.14
C THR A 652 3.04 17.09 7.66
N ASN A 653 4.00 16.56 6.91
CA ASN A 653 4.05 15.13 6.63
C ASN A 653 4.28 14.39 7.96
N VAL A 654 3.38 13.49 8.30
CA VAL A 654 3.45 12.65 9.49
C VAL A 654 3.23 11.20 9.07
N LEU A 655 3.62 10.25 9.89
CA LEU A 655 3.24 8.86 9.66
C LEU A 655 1.72 8.71 9.71
N ASP A 656 1.17 7.86 8.84
CA ASP A 656 -0.25 7.56 8.80
C ASP A 656 -0.77 7.10 10.18
N PRO A 657 -1.78 7.76 10.76
CA PRO A 657 -2.36 7.37 12.05
C PRO A 657 -3.28 6.14 11.97
N ALA A 658 -3.70 5.69 10.78
CA ALA A 658 -4.55 4.52 10.56
C ALA A 658 -3.67 3.33 10.17
N ALA A 659 -3.08 2.70 11.19
CA ALA A 659 -2.22 1.53 11.05
C ALA A 659 -0.87 1.76 10.32
N ASP A 660 0.15 1.20 10.95
CA ASP A 660 1.25 0.50 10.28
C ASP A 660 2.39 1.26 9.62
N GLN A 661 2.19 2.10 8.62
CA GLN A 661 3.23 2.20 7.59
C GLN A 661 4.57 2.80 8.11
N THR A 662 5.66 2.01 8.11
CA THR A 662 7.04 2.47 8.43
C THR A 662 7.58 3.54 7.47
N SER A 663 6.89 3.78 6.35
CA SER A 663 7.37 4.61 5.24
C SER A 663 6.30 5.45 4.54
N ASN A 664 5.00 5.14 4.68
CA ASN A 664 3.96 6.05 4.17
C ASN A 664 3.78 7.16 5.20
N THR A 665 4.22 8.35 4.83
CA THR A 665 3.70 9.55 5.46
C THR A 665 2.41 9.95 4.76
N VAL A 666 1.63 10.77 5.45
CA VAL A 666 0.43 11.44 4.95
C VAL A 666 0.53 12.90 5.40
N LEU A 667 -0.19 13.80 4.74
CA LEU A 667 -0.22 15.18 5.20
C LEU A 667 -1.20 15.32 6.34
N ARG A 668 -0.72 15.76 7.50
CA ARG A 668 -1.58 16.23 8.58
C ARG A 668 -1.81 17.72 8.45
N LEU A 669 -3.07 18.13 8.43
CA LEU A 669 -3.51 19.50 8.68
C LEU A 669 -3.93 19.62 10.14
N TYR A 670 -3.31 20.53 10.90
CA TYR A 670 -3.56 20.76 12.32
C TYR A 670 -3.89 22.23 12.59
N ASN A 671 -5.05 22.46 13.21
CA ASN A 671 -5.53 23.80 13.55
C ASN A 671 -4.99 24.23 14.93
N ASN A 672 -4.06 25.19 14.96
CA ASN A 672 -3.60 25.77 16.25
C ASN A 672 -4.58 26.82 16.81
N SER A 673 -5.45 27.40 15.98
CA SER A 673 -6.51 28.33 16.37
C SER A 673 -7.88 27.84 15.87
N ALA A 674 -8.93 28.66 16.06
CA ALA A 674 -10.25 28.38 15.49
C ALA A 674 -10.33 28.66 13.97
N ASP A 675 -9.25 29.18 13.37
CA ASP A 675 -9.19 29.49 11.94
C ASP A 675 -8.90 28.24 11.10
N ALA A 676 -9.24 28.32 9.81
CA ALA A 676 -8.96 27.26 8.86
C ALA A 676 -7.45 27.01 8.70
N THR A 677 -7.03 25.76 8.60
CA THR A 677 -5.72 25.42 8.01
C THR A 677 -5.89 25.22 6.52
N THR A 678 -5.19 26.01 5.72
CA THR A 678 -5.29 25.98 4.26
C THR A 678 -3.93 25.66 3.66
N ILE A 679 -3.92 24.69 2.74
CA ILE A 679 -2.83 24.49 1.78
C ILE A 679 -3.31 24.88 0.40
N ALA A 680 -2.44 25.51 -0.39
CA ALA A 680 -2.76 25.90 -1.76
C ALA A 680 -1.55 25.78 -2.68
N GLY A 681 -1.82 25.54 -3.95
CA GLY A 681 -0.84 25.43 -5.03
C GLY A 681 -1.51 25.76 -6.37
N ALA A 682 -0.70 26.11 -7.37
CA ALA A 682 -1.18 26.32 -8.72
C ALA A 682 -1.37 24.96 -9.40
N VAL A 683 -2.49 24.79 -10.09
CA VAL A 683 -2.84 23.60 -10.87
C VAL A 683 -3.33 24.02 -12.25
N ASN A 684 -3.07 23.22 -13.28
CA ASN A 684 -3.56 23.46 -14.63
C ASN A 684 -4.76 22.55 -14.91
N VAL A 685 -5.94 23.16 -15.04
CA VAL A 685 -7.20 22.45 -15.17
C VAL A 685 -7.82 22.72 -16.53
N ASP A 686 -8.05 21.65 -17.30
CA ASP A 686 -8.79 21.71 -18.56
C ASP A 686 -10.31 21.85 -18.31
N GLU A 687 -11.13 21.78 -19.36
CA GLU A 687 -12.59 22.01 -19.27
C GLU A 687 -13.31 21.14 -18.22
N PHE A 688 -12.81 19.93 -17.99
CA PHE A 688 -13.33 18.97 -17.03
C PHE A 688 -12.27 18.58 -16.02
N VAL A 689 -12.70 18.25 -14.81
CA VAL A 689 -11.83 17.79 -13.72
C VAL A 689 -12.50 16.69 -12.89
N SER A 690 -11.69 15.72 -12.50
CA SER A 690 -11.94 14.78 -11.42
C SER A 690 -10.98 15.09 -10.28
N ILE A 691 -11.49 15.24 -9.06
CA ILE A 691 -10.70 15.43 -7.86
C ILE A 691 -10.85 14.18 -7.00
N TRP A 692 -9.72 13.58 -6.65
CA TRP A 692 -9.62 12.42 -5.79
C TRP A 692 -8.72 12.71 -4.61
N LEU A 693 -9.09 12.22 -3.43
CA LEU A 693 -8.22 12.22 -2.26
C LEU A 693 -8.69 11.18 -1.26
N ASP A 694 -7.74 10.65 -0.49
CA ASP A 694 -8.02 9.92 0.73
C ASP A 694 -8.01 10.92 1.90
N TYR A 695 -8.97 10.81 2.80
CA TYR A 695 -9.05 11.65 4.00
C TYR A 695 -9.43 10.86 5.26
N ARG A 696 -8.99 11.40 6.40
CA ARG A 696 -9.44 10.99 7.72
C ARG A 696 -9.47 12.18 8.67
N PHE A 697 -10.57 12.35 9.39
CA PHE A 697 -10.70 13.35 10.43
C PHE A 697 -10.24 12.81 11.78
N GLY A 698 -9.42 13.57 12.50
CA GLY A 698 -9.05 13.31 13.89
C GLY A 698 -10.04 13.87 14.91
N GLY A 699 -11.13 14.47 14.44
CA GLY A 699 -12.12 15.16 15.27
C GLY A 699 -13.22 15.79 14.42
N GLU A 700 -14.14 16.51 15.05
CA GLU A 700 -15.13 17.30 14.30
C GLU A 700 -14.44 18.33 13.40
N GLY A 701 -15.04 18.58 12.24
CA GLY A 701 -14.57 19.59 11.31
C GLY A 701 -15.15 19.39 9.92
N THR A 702 -14.72 20.21 8.98
CA THR A 702 -15.12 20.13 7.57
C THR A 702 -13.90 20.28 6.67
N LEU A 703 -13.75 19.38 5.71
CA LEU A 703 -12.82 19.48 4.59
C LEU A 703 -13.50 20.26 3.47
N VAL A 704 -12.83 21.25 2.89
CA VAL A 704 -13.34 22.05 1.78
C VAL A 704 -12.30 22.09 0.66
N LEU A 705 -12.73 21.84 -0.56
CA LEU A 705 -11.90 21.92 -1.77
C LEU A 705 -12.31 23.15 -2.58
N LYS A 706 -11.34 23.94 -3.03
CA LYS A 706 -11.59 25.15 -3.82
C LYS A 706 -10.68 25.28 -5.03
N LEU A 707 -11.18 25.92 -6.07
CA LEU A 707 -10.44 26.43 -7.22
C LEU A 707 -10.67 27.94 -7.32
N ASP A 708 -9.62 28.76 -7.33
CA ASP A 708 -9.67 30.23 -7.30
C ASP A 708 -10.60 30.79 -6.22
N GLY A 709 -10.62 30.12 -5.05
CA GLY A 709 -11.48 30.47 -3.92
C GLY A 709 -12.95 30.04 -4.06
N VAL A 710 -13.35 29.47 -5.20
CA VAL A 710 -14.68 28.89 -5.40
C VAL A 710 -14.74 27.48 -4.79
N THR A 711 -15.66 27.26 -3.86
CA THR A 711 -15.89 25.93 -3.27
C THR A 711 -16.46 24.97 -4.30
N VAL A 712 -15.71 23.93 -4.63
CA VAL A 712 -16.13 22.87 -5.56
C VAL A 712 -16.64 21.63 -4.80
N ALA A 713 -16.21 21.42 -3.56
CA ALA A 713 -16.72 20.38 -2.68
C ALA A 713 -16.51 20.67 -1.20
N SER A 714 -17.32 20.02 -0.36
CA SER A 714 -17.17 20.01 1.10
C SER A 714 -17.54 18.65 1.69
N VAL A 715 -16.77 18.17 2.66
CA VAL A 715 -17.02 16.93 3.40
C VAL A 715 -17.04 17.23 4.89
N VAL A 716 -18.15 16.90 5.57
CA VAL A 716 -18.29 17.08 7.03
C VAL A 716 -17.82 15.82 7.74
N ALA A 717 -17.07 15.98 8.83
CA ALA A 717 -16.60 14.87 9.64
C ALA A 717 -17.79 14.05 10.18
N PRO A 718 -17.84 12.73 9.93
CA PRO A 718 -18.88 11.89 10.51
C PRO A 718 -18.62 11.64 12.00
N GLU A 719 -19.68 11.25 12.72
CA GLU A 719 -19.61 10.91 14.15
C GLU A 719 -18.77 9.64 14.38
N SER A 720 -18.84 8.66 13.48
CA SER A 720 -18.07 7.41 13.46
C SER A 720 -18.04 6.82 12.03
N GLY A 721 -17.18 5.83 11.79
CA GLY A 721 -17.06 5.13 10.51
C GLY A 721 -16.08 5.77 9.52
N ALA A 722 -16.44 5.74 8.22
CA ALA A 722 -15.57 6.16 7.13
C ALA A 722 -15.21 7.63 7.23
N GLY A 723 -13.92 7.95 7.18
CA GLY A 723 -13.42 9.30 7.33
C GLY A 723 -13.31 9.75 8.79
N ARG A 724 -13.68 8.91 9.78
CA ARG A 724 -13.46 9.18 11.21
C ARG A 724 -12.58 8.10 11.83
N ASP A 725 -13.10 6.87 11.86
CA ASP A 725 -12.43 5.72 12.47
C ASP A 725 -11.42 5.10 11.50
N PHE A 726 -11.71 5.19 10.19
CA PHE A 726 -10.87 4.71 9.09
C PHE A 726 -10.74 5.76 7.98
N TRP A 727 -9.75 5.58 7.09
CA TRP A 727 -9.65 6.40 5.87
C TRP A 727 -10.91 6.25 5.02
N ALA A 728 -11.35 7.36 4.44
CA ALA A 728 -12.38 7.40 3.42
C ALA A 728 -11.80 8.01 2.14
N GLN A 729 -12.38 7.65 1.01
CA GLN A 729 -12.05 8.22 -0.28
C GLN A 729 -13.08 9.28 -0.64
N PHE A 730 -12.62 10.37 -1.22
CA PHE A 730 -13.45 11.40 -1.80
C PHE A 730 -13.22 11.42 -3.31
N ARG A 731 -14.32 11.50 -4.06
CA ARG A 731 -14.30 11.68 -5.51
C ARG A 731 -15.31 12.74 -5.92
N LEU A 732 -14.87 13.66 -6.77
CA LEU A 732 -15.72 14.64 -7.45
C LEU A 732 -15.37 14.66 -8.92
N ASP A 733 -16.35 14.49 -9.80
CA ASP A 733 -16.20 14.77 -11.23
C ASP A 733 -17.04 16.00 -11.57
N GLY A 734 -16.49 16.95 -12.34
CA GLY A 734 -17.22 18.16 -12.72
C GLY A 734 -16.61 18.92 -13.90
N GLN A 735 -17.42 19.79 -14.49
CA GLN A 735 -17.00 20.70 -15.55
C GLN A 735 -16.73 22.09 -14.94
N LEU A 736 -15.60 22.72 -15.27
CA LEU A 736 -15.21 24.03 -14.71
C LEU A 736 -16.30 25.10 -14.86
N SER A 737 -17.01 25.09 -15.99
CA SER A 737 -18.10 26.03 -16.27
C SER A 737 -19.28 25.91 -15.30
N ALA A 738 -19.49 24.75 -14.67
CA ALA A 738 -20.50 24.57 -13.62
C ALA A 738 -20.16 25.35 -12.34
N TRP A 739 -18.88 25.68 -12.14
CA TRP A 739 -18.39 26.52 -11.03
C TRP A 739 -18.07 27.95 -11.47
N GLY A 740 -18.39 28.32 -12.72
CA GLY A 740 -18.09 29.65 -13.26
C GLY A 740 -16.60 29.88 -13.57
N LEU A 741 -15.84 28.80 -13.73
CA LEU A 741 -14.42 28.80 -14.06
C LEU A 741 -14.21 28.42 -15.55
N ALA A 742 -13.07 28.80 -16.11
CA ALA A 742 -12.65 28.47 -17.48
C ALA A 742 -11.32 27.73 -17.43
N ALA A 743 -11.02 26.89 -18.42
CA ALA A 743 -9.76 26.13 -18.47
C ALA A 743 -8.53 27.03 -18.36
N GLY A 744 -7.52 26.58 -17.62
CA GLY A 744 -6.27 27.31 -17.39
C GLY A 744 -5.63 26.99 -16.04
N GLU A 745 -4.68 27.85 -15.65
CA GLU A 745 -4.04 27.76 -14.34
C GLU A 745 -4.97 28.33 -13.25
N HIS A 746 -5.19 27.55 -12.20
CA HIS A 746 -6.04 27.88 -11.05
C HIS A 746 -5.29 27.70 -9.73
N ALA A 747 -5.63 28.51 -8.74
CA ALA A 747 -5.23 28.26 -7.36
C ALA A 747 -6.13 27.16 -6.75
N PHE A 748 -5.62 25.93 -6.68
CA PHE A 748 -6.29 24.86 -5.95
C PHE A 748 -5.93 24.92 -4.47
N SER A 749 -6.94 24.84 -3.61
CA SER A 749 -6.73 24.83 -2.17
C SER A 749 -7.57 23.78 -1.46
N ILE A 750 -6.95 23.19 -0.44
CA ILE A 750 -7.59 22.30 0.51
C ILE A 750 -7.64 23.02 1.85
N GLU A 751 -8.85 23.21 2.39
CA GLU A 751 -9.09 23.87 3.67
C GLU A 751 -9.67 22.89 4.69
N TYR A 752 -9.07 22.88 5.89
CA TYR A 752 -9.62 22.18 7.04
C TYR A 752 -10.21 23.18 8.05
N LEU A 753 -11.54 23.13 8.17
CA LEU A 753 -12.33 23.89 9.12
C LEU A 753 -12.58 23.05 10.39
N GLY A 754 -11.57 22.94 11.24
CA GLY A 754 -11.66 22.31 12.57
C GLY A 754 -11.60 23.33 13.71
N GLY A 755 -12.08 22.96 14.89
CA GLY A 755 -11.83 23.74 16.10
C GLY A 755 -10.34 23.73 16.50
N ALA A 756 -9.94 24.63 17.41
CA ALA A 756 -8.57 24.66 17.93
C ALA A 756 -8.16 23.30 18.52
N GLY A 757 -6.95 22.84 18.18
CA GLY A 757 -6.41 21.55 18.60
C GLY A 757 -6.92 20.35 17.79
N ARG A 758 -7.74 20.57 16.76
CA ARG A 758 -8.22 19.50 15.87
C ARG A 758 -7.30 19.30 14.68
N GLN A 759 -7.40 18.12 14.08
CA GLN A 759 -6.56 17.72 12.95
C GLN A 759 -7.32 16.83 11.98
N MET A 760 -6.83 16.80 10.75
CA MET A 760 -7.19 15.79 9.75
C MET A 760 -5.94 15.34 9.01
N TRP A 761 -6.05 14.20 8.34
CA TRP A 761 -5.03 13.63 7.49
C TRP A 761 -5.56 13.47 6.08
N ILE A 762 -4.69 13.71 5.12
CA ILE A 762 -4.98 13.65 3.68
C ILE A 762 -3.85 12.92 3.00
N ASP A 763 -4.20 12.08 2.03
CA ASP A 763 -3.27 11.40 1.14
C ASP A 763 -3.84 11.29 -0.28
N ASN A 764 -2.99 10.93 -1.25
CA ASN A 764 -3.36 10.63 -2.63
C ASN A 764 -4.25 11.70 -3.29
N VAL A 765 -3.90 12.98 -3.15
CA VAL A 765 -4.61 14.09 -3.80
C VAL A 765 -4.28 14.08 -5.29
N ILE A 766 -5.26 13.70 -6.11
CA ILE A 766 -5.12 13.56 -7.55
C ILE A 766 -6.16 14.45 -8.22
N LEU A 767 -5.71 15.34 -9.11
CA LEU A 767 -6.56 16.08 -10.01
C LEU A 767 -6.36 15.53 -11.42
N THR A 768 -7.45 15.09 -12.02
CA THR A 768 -7.47 14.53 -13.37
C THR A 768 -8.25 15.48 -14.25
N THR A 769 -7.65 16.07 -15.26
CA THR A 769 -8.24 17.13 -16.07
C THR A 769 -8.23 16.74 -17.54
N TRP A 770 -9.24 17.13 -18.30
CA TRP A 770 -9.26 16.87 -19.74
C TRP A 770 -10.08 17.90 -20.50
N GLU A 771 -9.67 18.15 -21.74
CA GLU A 771 -10.43 18.94 -22.69
C GLU A 771 -11.47 18.06 -23.40
N ASN A 772 -12.60 18.64 -23.80
CA ASN A 772 -13.47 18.03 -24.81
C ASN A 772 -12.92 18.33 -26.21
N THR A 773 -11.79 17.74 -26.57
CA THR A 773 -11.17 18.00 -27.87
C THR A 773 -11.73 17.10 -28.96
N ALA A 774 -12.62 17.69 -29.77
CA ALA A 774 -12.84 17.26 -31.16
C ALA A 774 -11.69 17.68 -32.11
N ALA A 775 -10.61 18.30 -31.59
CA ALA A 775 -9.48 18.74 -32.38
C ALA A 775 -8.19 18.73 -31.56
N VAL A 776 -7.32 17.76 -31.80
CA VAL A 776 -5.89 17.92 -31.53
C VAL A 776 -5.22 18.29 -32.87
N PRO A 777 -4.50 19.41 -32.96
CA PRO A 777 -3.65 19.70 -34.10
C PRO A 777 -2.43 18.78 -34.09
N GLU A 778 -2.20 18.10 -35.22
CA GLU A 778 -0.95 17.39 -35.53
C GLU A 778 0.29 18.30 -35.39
N PRO A 779 1.43 17.79 -34.90
CA PRO A 779 2.67 18.55 -34.86
C PRO A 779 3.36 18.49 -36.22
N THR A 780 3.03 19.39 -37.16
CA THR A 780 3.94 19.71 -38.26
C THR A 780 3.98 21.21 -38.58
N SER A 781 5.18 21.77 -38.43
CA SER A 781 5.74 22.98 -39.08
C SER A 781 4.95 24.31 -39.07
N LEU A 782 5.66 25.36 -38.65
CA LEU A 782 5.39 26.79 -38.90
C LEU A 782 4.65 27.05 -40.22
N THR A 783 3.48 27.72 -40.20
CA THR A 783 3.15 29.00 -40.87
C THR A 783 1.65 29.36 -40.72
N VAL A 784 1.39 30.45 -39.99
CA VAL A 784 0.39 31.53 -40.13
C VAL A 784 -0.93 31.36 -40.93
N LEU A 785 -2.04 31.75 -40.26
CA LEU A 785 -3.29 32.47 -40.68
C LEU A 785 -4.67 31.76 -40.68
N MET A 786 -5.47 32.13 -39.66
CA MET A 786 -6.88 32.61 -39.65
C MET A 786 -8.05 31.90 -40.38
N LEU A 787 -9.15 31.79 -39.59
CA LEU A 787 -10.60 31.97 -39.85
C LEU A 787 -11.55 30.73 -39.83
N GLY A 788 -12.57 30.80 -38.96
CA GLY A 788 -13.98 30.64 -39.39
C GLY A 788 -14.84 29.53 -38.76
N SER A 789 -15.58 29.88 -37.69
CA SER A 789 -17.03 29.67 -37.44
C SER A 789 -17.75 28.29 -37.56
N ALA A 790 -18.65 28.08 -36.58
CA ALA A 790 -19.88 27.24 -36.50
C ALA A 790 -19.76 25.92 -35.70
N LEU A 791 -20.30 25.78 -34.48
CA LEU A 791 -21.70 25.78 -33.97
C LEU A 791 -22.52 24.52 -34.33
N LEU A 792 -22.74 23.61 -33.37
CA LEU A 792 -23.95 22.76 -33.22
C LEU A 792 -23.88 21.92 -31.91
N LEU A 793 -24.51 22.32 -30.78
CA LEU A 793 -25.90 22.13 -30.31
C LEU A 793 -26.36 20.68 -29.94
N ARG A 794 -26.60 20.50 -28.62
CA ARG A 794 -27.65 19.73 -27.88
C ARG A 794 -27.38 18.26 -27.47
N ARG A 795 -27.35 17.96 -26.14
CA ARG A 795 -28.46 17.71 -25.14
C ARG A 795 -29.18 16.37 -25.40
N ARG A 796 -29.44 15.45 -24.45
CA ARG A 796 -29.94 15.44 -23.05
C ARG A 796 -29.81 13.97 -22.57
N ARG A 797 -29.73 13.61 -21.28
CA ARG A 797 -30.49 14.09 -20.13
C ARG A 797 -29.78 13.71 -18.83
#